data_AF-A0A662KBV1-F1
#
_entry.id   AF-A0A662KBV1-F1
#
_cell.length_a   1.000
_cell.length_b   1.000
_cell.length_c   1.000
_cell.angle_alpha   90.00
_cell.angle_beta   90.00
_cell.angle_gamma   90.00
#
_symmetry.space_group_name_H-M   'P 1'
#
loop_
_entity.id
_entity.type
_entity.pdbx_description
1 polymer ?
#
loop_
_entity_poly.entity_id
_entity_poly.type
_entity_poly.pdbx_seq_one_letter_code
_entity_poly.pdbx_strand_id
1 'polypeptide(L)'
;DYKYALIEFEGINHEVDGVDRFGDEVTFILEFPYGEDGSYVELAPLSTYAGVAERDASGRIVKDSVYAERVLYDYGGKTIRITVRGKWALHDVGKVSARVVVKKLDNPLYPMAKSLSSLAPYLTAYHRGILFARPDFAFAADDHVVDKRGRRFPGYYMPGLNPSLVPLSNEHVFKHIHEPLNKLLARLRDIPYTGIDDLKILKESYMDDPVYIAIVGDPTVLPRYFIEDIMEPLNDTGIFSMGGGGIQTDNIYGDIDPVEGDWSNCAQDVCSEYPEIENMVGRLFAWDTQDLSALIVRTVFYNDIIYNMQKWKDSVGIIVGGGLDFAKPLPLYIISKLMPSLLKKLMHHPPFIDLEGPWKYETGFGDILAEALRKRVGEELGFSTIEVAKDNEGLLRGLSDDALREIKRKSLRNLLVFNIGQVRSLAGESVAKGKEIVEGCNLIFIAAHGSQHLFSVPGPRLVAAGFDGYILNAPRLWQKILECIIPVWMIGFWGPGGDLGKVGDYTPRSISNLNLGPSVLWLDSCFCGKINGMHPRETIPGAFMHAGLNALIASTTSSNIAGGYLEPKKHMWDTLFSTWRAYRNAKMNAKKGIFPDFHFGPKIFYDMCVELSKNKTIGRAFRDAKNNYLPYDADWELWWSPPLSANGEHEKGYGKHLHAKYTSFYEYCLYGDPAFNPYMPGESE
;
A
#
# COMPACT_ATOMS: atom_id res chain seq x y z
N ASP A 1 -30.12 22.77 -0.77
CA ASP A 1 -29.20 23.68 -0.05
C ASP A 1 -28.14 22.87 0.72
N TYR A 2 -27.35 22.08 -0.01
CA TYR A 2 -26.26 21.24 0.51
C TYR A 2 -24.94 21.80 -0.01
N LYS A 3 -24.51 22.93 0.53
CA LYS A 3 -23.22 23.55 0.17
C LYS A 3 -22.06 22.70 0.69
N TYR A 4 -22.12 22.27 1.94
CA TYR A 4 -21.23 21.26 2.48
C TYR A 4 -22.09 20.07 2.90
N ALA A 5 -21.80 18.91 2.35
CA ALA A 5 -22.54 17.69 2.61
C ALA A 5 -21.61 16.59 3.09
N LEU A 6 -21.98 15.95 4.20
CA LEU A 6 -21.43 14.66 4.60
C LEU A 6 -22.38 13.57 4.10
N ILE A 7 -21.85 12.65 3.32
CA ILE A 7 -22.51 11.42 2.93
C ILE A 7 -21.98 10.31 3.82
N GLU A 8 -22.85 9.76 4.66
CA GLU A 8 -22.59 8.53 5.41
C GLU A 8 -23.24 7.39 4.65
N PHE A 9 -22.42 6.43 4.26
CA PHE A 9 -22.84 5.24 3.53
C PHE A 9 -22.59 4.00 4.38
N GLU A 10 -23.59 3.14 4.51
CA GLU A 10 -23.45 1.80 5.06
C GLU A 10 -24.03 0.78 4.10
N GLY A 11 -23.19 -0.14 3.62
CA GLY A 11 -23.60 -1.27 2.79
C GLY A 11 -23.55 -2.55 3.60
N ILE A 12 -24.60 -3.37 3.54
CA ILE A 12 -24.74 -4.59 4.34
C ILE A 12 -24.97 -5.79 3.42
N ASN A 13 -24.16 -6.83 3.63
CA ASN A 13 -24.38 -8.17 3.10
C ASN A 13 -25.14 -8.99 4.15
N HIS A 14 -26.33 -9.48 3.81
CA HIS A 14 -27.12 -10.29 4.74
C HIS A 14 -26.75 -11.77 4.70
N GLU A 15 -25.96 -12.22 3.72
CA GLU A 15 -25.47 -13.59 3.61
C GLU A 15 -24.11 -13.72 4.34
N VAL A 16 -24.17 -13.87 5.67
CA VAL A 16 -22.96 -13.88 6.52
C VAL A 16 -22.25 -15.24 6.58
N ASP A 17 -22.96 -16.35 6.32
CA ASP A 17 -22.45 -17.71 6.52
C ASP A 17 -21.21 -18.03 5.67
N GLY A 18 -21.15 -17.48 4.46
CA GLY A 18 -20.05 -17.70 3.53
C GLY A 18 -18.85 -16.76 3.72
N VAL A 19 -18.97 -15.74 4.57
CA VAL A 19 -17.99 -14.65 4.65
C VAL A 19 -16.65 -15.14 5.18
N ASP A 20 -16.61 -15.69 6.40
CA ASP A 20 -15.36 -16.21 7.00
C ASP A 20 -14.91 -17.56 6.39
N ARG A 21 -15.79 -18.22 5.61
CA ARG A 21 -15.57 -19.57 5.07
C ARG A 21 -15.02 -19.56 3.64
N PHE A 22 -15.46 -18.61 2.83
CA PHE A 22 -15.15 -18.52 1.40
C PHE A 22 -14.63 -17.16 0.97
N GLY A 23 -14.72 -16.13 1.83
CA GLY A 23 -14.42 -14.75 1.44
C GLY A 23 -15.58 -14.09 0.67
N ASP A 24 -16.82 -14.50 0.95
CA ASP A 24 -18.00 -13.90 0.33
C ASP A 24 -18.07 -12.38 0.63
N GLU A 25 -18.54 -11.63 -0.36
CA GLU A 25 -18.57 -10.18 -0.30
C GLU A 25 -19.69 -9.56 -1.15
N VAL A 26 -20.03 -8.34 -0.79
CA VAL A 26 -20.82 -7.41 -1.59
C VAL A 26 -20.05 -6.11 -1.73
N THR A 27 -19.93 -5.64 -2.98
CA THR A 27 -19.32 -4.37 -3.35
C THR A 27 -20.40 -3.37 -3.77
N PHE A 28 -20.33 -2.18 -3.18
CA PHE A 28 -21.14 -1.02 -3.50
C PHE A 28 -20.25 0.01 -4.19
N ILE A 29 -20.58 0.36 -5.43
CA ILE A 29 -19.83 1.31 -6.24
C ILE A 29 -20.61 2.63 -6.22
N LEU A 30 -20.04 3.66 -5.61
CA LEU A 30 -20.62 5.01 -5.59
C LEU A 30 -20.01 5.82 -6.73
N GLU A 31 -20.85 6.19 -7.69
CA GLU A 31 -20.45 6.92 -8.89
C GLU A 31 -20.98 8.36 -8.82
N PHE A 32 -20.09 9.32 -9.06
CA PHE A 32 -20.36 10.75 -8.93
C PHE A 32 -20.15 11.46 -10.27
N PRO A 33 -21.02 12.41 -10.66
CA PRO A 33 -20.76 13.31 -11.78
C PRO A 33 -19.43 14.05 -11.63
N TYR A 34 -18.56 13.98 -12.63
CA TYR A 34 -17.27 14.62 -12.69
C TYR A 34 -17.14 15.37 -14.01
N GLY A 35 -16.38 16.47 -13.99
CA GLY A 35 -16.19 17.33 -15.15
C GLY A 35 -17.46 18.09 -15.59
N GLU A 36 -17.29 18.93 -16.61
CA GLU A 36 -18.37 19.72 -17.20
C GLU A 36 -19.25 18.89 -18.14
N ASP A 37 -18.76 17.75 -18.61
CA ASP A 37 -19.45 16.83 -19.52
C ASP A 37 -20.47 15.91 -18.82
N GLY A 38 -20.47 15.90 -17.48
CA GLY A 38 -21.38 15.09 -16.68
C GLY A 38 -21.05 13.59 -16.69
N SER A 39 -19.81 13.22 -17.07
CA SER A 39 -19.29 11.86 -16.93
C SER A 39 -19.35 11.42 -15.47
N TYR A 40 -19.48 10.11 -15.20
CA TYR A 40 -19.48 9.60 -13.83
C TYR A 40 -18.10 8.98 -13.54
N VAL A 41 -17.53 9.33 -12.39
CA VAL A 41 -16.32 8.69 -11.87
C VAL A 41 -16.64 7.89 -10.62
N GLU A 42 -15.99 6.74 -10.50
CA GLU A 42 -16.03 5.92 -9.29
C GLU A 42 -15.12 6.56 -8.24
N LEU A 43 -15.69 7.00 -7.11
CA LEU A 43 -14.88 7.57 -6.02
C LEU A 43 -14.24 6.49 -5.15
N ALA A 44 -14.90 5.34 -4.95
CA ALA A 44 -14.35 4.17 -4.28
C ALA A 44 -15.30 2.96 -4.38
N PRO A 45 -14.79 1.76 -4.70
CA PRO A 45 -15.52 0.52 -4.47
C PRO A 45 -15.57 0.24 -2.96
N LEU A 46 -16.76 0.36 -2.38
CA LEU A 46 -17.00 0.02 -0.98
C LEU A 46 -17.40 -1.44 -0.89
N SER A 47 -16.42 -2.32 -0.70
CA SER A 47 -16.71 -3.73 -0.43
C SER A 47 -16.86 -3.99 1.05
N THR A 48 -17.89 -4.75 1.42
CA THR A 48 -17.99 -5.40 2.74
C THR A 48 -16.71 -6.16 3.06
N TYR A 49 -15.99 -6.66 2.06
CA TYR A 49 -14.68 -7.30 2.17
C TYR A 49 -13.61 -6.43 2.82
N ALA A 50 -13.69 -5.12 2.59
CA ALA A 50 -12.87 -4.10 3.20
C ALA A 50 -13.54 -3.44 4.42
N GLY A 51 -14.72 -3.91 4.83
CA GLY A 51 -15.48 -3.36 5.94
C GLY A 51 -15.20 -4.06 7.26
N VAL A 52 -15.17 -3.31 8.36
CA VAL A 52 -15.07 -3.88 9.71
C VAL A 52 -16.42 -4.51 10.08
N ALA A 53 -16.47 -5.85 10.07
CA ALA A 53 -17.66 -6.62 10.39
C ALA A 53 -17.95 -6.64 11.90
N GLU A 54 -19.23 -6.75 12.28
CA GLU A 54 -19.62 -6.97 13.68
C GLU A 54 -19.56 -8.47 13.99
N ARG A 55 -18.92 -8.83 15.11
CA ARG A 55 -18.71 -10.20 15.54
C ARG A 55 -19.34 -10.48 16.91
N ASP A 56 -19.78 -11.71 17.14
CA ASP A 56 -20.22 -12.17 18.45
C ASP A 56 -19.03 -12.45 19.40
N ALA A 57 -19.32 -12.79 20.66
CA ALA A 57 -18.31 -13.12 21.66
C ALA A 57 -17.46 -14.37 21.32
N SER A 58 -17.89 -15.20 20.37
CA SER A 58 -17.11 -16.33 19.85
C SER A 58 -16.25 -15.95 18.64
N GLY A 59 -16.28 -14.69 18.23
CA GLY A 59 -15.54 -14.17 17.08
C GLY A 59 -16.19 -14.45 15.73
N ARG A 60 -17.45 -14.89 15.66
CA ARG A 60 -18.15 -15.14 14.39
C ARG A 60 -18.84 -13.88 13.88
N ILE A 61 -18.80 -13.63 12.56
CA ILE A 61 -19.51 -12.50 11.96
C ILE A 61 -21.02 -12.66 12.15
N VAL A 62 -21.65 -11.65 12.74
CA VAL A 62 -23.11 -11.54 12.87
C VAL A 62 -23.69 -10.48 11.94
N LYS A 63 -22.86 -9.54 11.48
CA LYS A 63 -23.22 -8.54 10.46
C LYS A 63 -22.00 -8.22 9.62
N ASP A 64 -22.13 -8.46 8.33
CA ASP A 64 -21.12 -8.12 7.35
C ASP A 64 -21.46 -6.78 6.69
N SER A 65 -20.65 -5.75 6.93
CA SER A 65 -20.94 -4.38 6.49
C SER A 65 -19.69 -3.58 6.15
N VAL A 66 -19.85 -2.64 5.22
CA VAL A 66 -18.88 -1.58 4.93
C VAL A 66 -19.50 -0.24 5.30
N TYR A 67 -18.71 0.61 5.95
CA TYR A 67 -19.10 1.97 6.33
C TYR A 67 -18.11 2.96 5.73
N ALA A 68 -18.63 4.05 5.17
CA ALA A 68 -17.82 5.09 4.57
C ALA A 68 -18.41 6.48 4.77
N GLU A 69 -17.52 7.46 4.88
CA GLU A 69 -17.86 8.87 4.99
C GLU A 69 -17.20 9.65 3.84
N ARG A 70 -17.96 10.50 3.16
CA ARG A 70 -17.46 11.33 2.04
C ARG A 70 -18.01 12.75 2.19
N VAL A 71 -17.11 13.74 2.11
CA VAL A 71 -17.48 15.16 2.22
C VAL A 71 -17.42 15.83 0.85
N LEU A 72 -18.49 16.54 0.52
CA LEU A 72 -18.66 17.23 -0.75
C LEU A 72 -18.90 18.72 -0.55
N TYR A 73 -18.30 19.50 -1.44
CA TYR A 73 -18.43 20.95 -1.53
C TYR A 73 -19.20 21.36 -2.79
N ASP A 74 -20.20 22.22 -2.61
CA ASP A 74 -21.08 22.82 -3.61
C ASP A 74 -21.63 21.79 -4.62
N TYR A 75 -22.11 20.68 -4.07
CA TYR A 75 -22.54 19.49 -4.83
C TYR A 75 -24.05 19.21 -4.75
N GLY A 76 -24.82 20.18 -4.26
CA GLY A 76 -26.27 20.06 -4.13
C GLY A 76 -26.98 19.88 -5.48
N GLY A 77 -28.00 19.01 -5.51
CA GLY A 77 -28.81 18.77 -6.72
C GLY A 77 -28.20 17.80 -7.74
N LYS A 78 -27.01 17.25 -7.46
CA LYS A 78 -26.39 16.19 -8.26
C LYS A 78 -26.92 14.81 -7.87
N THR A 79 -27.00 13.91 -8.84
CA THR A 79 -27.41 12.51 -8.63
C THR A 79 -26.17 11.63 -8.46
N ILE A 80 -26.16 10.83 -7.40
CA ILE A 80 -25.12 9.82 -7.14
C ILE A 80 -25.72 8.46 -7.49
N ARG A 81 -25.01 7.66 -8.28
CA ARG A 81 -25.45 6.29 -8.59
C ARG A 81 -24.78 5.32 -7.65
N ILE A 82 -25.55 4.33 -7.19
CA ILE A 82 -25.05 3.24 -6.36
C ILE A 82 -25.29 1.95 -7.13
N THR A 83 -24.21 1.34 -7.59
CA THR A 83 -24.24 0.04 -8.25
C THR A 83 -23.82 -1.03 -7.25
N VAL A 84 -24.54 -2.14 -7.16
CA VAL A 84 -24.25 -3.22 -6.21
C VAL A 84 -23.87 -4.50 -6.94
N ARG A 85 -22.81 -5.15 -6.49
CA ARG A 85 -22.33 -6.45 -7.01
C ARG A 85 -22.08 -7.39 -5.84
N GLY A 86 -22.74 -8.54 -5.84
CA GLY A 86 -22.50 -9.61 -4.87
C GLY A 86 -21.64 -10.72 -5.47
N LYS A 87 -20.76 -11.28 -4.64
CA LYS A 87 -19.94 -12.46 -4.96
C LYS A 87 -20.07 -13.44 -3.81
N TRP A 88 -20.71 -14.57 -4.08
CA TRP A 88 -20.88 -15.66 -3.11
C TRP A 88 -20.45 -16.99 -3.72
N ALA A 89 -19.69 -17.78 -2.97
CA ALA A 89 -19.20 -19.07 -3.44
C ALA A 89 -20.33 -20.10 -3.61
N LEU A 90 -21.35 -20.03 -2.74
CA LEU A 90 -22.44 -21.01 -2.68
C LEU A 90 -23.82 -20.45 -3.01
N HIS A 91 -23.95 -19.16 -3.32
CA HIS A 91 -25.23 -18.51 -3.62
C HIS A 91 -25.17 -17.77 -4.96
N ASP A 92 -26.20 -17.94 -5.79
CA ASP A 92 -26.31 -17.22 -7.07
C ASP A 92 -27.02 -15.86 -6.88
N VAL A 93 -27.73 -15.69 -5.76
CA VAL A 93 -28.45 -14.49 -5.35
C VAL A 93 -28.33 -14.37 -3.83
N GLY A 94 -28.11 -13.16 -3.33
CA GLY A 94 -28.08 -12.86 -1.90
C GLY A 94 -28.83 -11.56 -1.60
N LYS A 95 -29.25 -11.39 -0.35
CA LYS A 95 -29.93 -10.17 0.09
C LYS A 95 -28.90 -9.12 0.52
N VAL A 96 -29.10 -7.88 0.06
CA VAL A 96 -28.24 -6.74 0.39
C VAL A 96 -29.08 -5.54 0.81
N SER A 97 -28.54 -4.66 1.63
CA SER A 97 -29.14 -3.36 1.91
C SER A 97 -28.09 -2.25 1.91
N ALA A 98 -28.52 -1.04 1.60
CA ALA A 98 -27.70 0.15 1.68
C ALA A 98 -28.47 1.23 2.44
N ARG A 99 -27.79 1.89 3.38
CA ARG A 99 -28.29 3.05 4.11
C ARG A 99 -27.43 4.24 3.73
N VAL A 100 -28.09 5.29 3.26
CA VAL A 100 -27.43 6.55 2.89
C VAL A 100 -28.02 7.66 3.75
N VAL A 101 -27.17 8.36 4.49
CA VAL A 101 -27.55 9.54 5.26
C VAL A 101 -26.79 10.74 4.70
N VAL A 102 -27.53 11.77 4.32
CA VAL A 102 -26.93 13.04 3.86
C VAL A 102 -27.12 14.06 4.96
N LYS A 103 -26.02 14.53 5.53
CA LYS A 103 -26.01 15.56 6.57
C LYS A 103 -25.50 16.87 5.98
N LYS A 104 -26.15 17.98 6.33
CA LYS A 104 -25.64 19.32 6.05
C LYS A 104 -24.55 19.64 7.07
N LEU A 105 -23.39 20.05 6.60
CA LEU A 105 -22.30 20.55 7.43
C LEU A 105 -22.28 22.08 7.39
N ASP A 106 -21.83 22.70 8.49
CA ASP A 106 -21.63 24.15 8.55
C ASP A 106 -20.33 24.58 7.84
N ASN A 107 -19.34 23.69 7.82
CA ASN A 107 -18.05 23.88 7.14
C ASN A 107 -17.53 22.54 6.58
N PRO A 108 -16.58 22.54 5.62
CA PRO A 108 -16.03 21.31 5.02
C PRO A 108 -14.87 20.70 5.80
N LEU A 109 -14.38 21.36 6.87
CA LEU A 109 -13.29 20.87 7.72
C LEU A 109 -13.79 19.72 8.60
N TYR A 110 -13.77 18.53 8.01
CA TYR A 110 -14.26 17.31 8.62
C TYR A 110 -13.13 16.28 8.69
N PRO A 111 -12.44 16.17 9.84
CA PRO A 111 -11.42 15.14 10.03
C PRO A 111 -12.05 13.76 9.99
N MET A 112 -11.59 12.86 9.13
CA MET A 112 -12.09 11.48 9.06
C MET A 112 -11.72 10.69 10.34
N ALA A 113 -10.56 10.95 10.93
CA ALA A 113 -10.17 10.38 12.22
C ALA A 113 -10.43 11.40 13.34
N LYS A 114 -11.50 11.15 14.10
CA LYS A 114 -12.02 12.15 15.04
C LYS A 114 -11.07 12.38 16.21
N SER A 115 -10.80 13.65 16.48
CA SER A 115 -10.14 14.14 17.70
C SER A 115 -8.72 13.61 17.97
N LEU A 116 -8.02 13.01 16.99
CA LEU A 116 -6.68 12.45 17.21
C LEU A 116 -5.69 13.46 17.83
N SER A 117 -5.70 14.71 17.35
CA SER A 117 -4.81 15.79 17.84
C SER A 117 -4.98 16.12 19.33
N SER A 118 -6.09 15.69 19.96
CA SER A 118 -6.27 15.82 21.41
C SER A 118 -5.25 15.02 22.22
N LEU A 119 -4.57 14.05 21.61
CA LEU A 119 -3.52 13.26 22.27
C LEU A 119 -2.11 13.81 22.09
N ALA A 120 -1.93 14.81 21.23
CA ALA A 120 -0.62 15.43 21.01
C ALA A 120 0.06 15.92 22.31
N PRO A 121 -0.64 16.55 23.28
CA PRO A 121 -0.01 16.98 24.54
C PRO A 121 0.62 15.85 25.35
N TYR A 122 0.06 14.64 25.31
CA TYR A 122 0.60 13.49 26.06
C TYR A 122 1.92 13.01 25.45
N LEU A 123 1.95 12.88 24.12
CA LEU A 123 3.16 12.52 23.38
C LEU A 123 4.25 13.59 23.56
N THR A 124 3.87 14.88 23.46
CA THR A 124 4.77 16.01 23.71
C THR A 124 5.35 15.96 25.13
N ALA A 125 4.52 15.70 26.15
CA ALA A 125 4.98 15.63 27.54
C ALA A 125 5.96 14.47 27.77
N TYR A 126 5.67 13.29 27.20
CA TYR A 126 6.54 12.12 27.30
C TYR A 126 7.93 12.39 26.69
N HIS A 127 7.97 12.96 25.49
CA HIS A 127 9.21 13.27 24.79
C HIS A 127 9.85 14.60 25.22
N ARG A 128 9.24 15.34 26.15
CA ARG A 128 9.66 16.69 26.56
C ARG A 128 9.83 17.65 25.38
N GLY A 129 8.95 17.50 24.38
CA GLY A 129 9.03 18.21 23.11
C GLY A 129 8.25 19.53 23.09
N ILE A 130 8.02 20.02 21.87
CA ILE A 130 7.22 21.23 21.59
C ILE A 130 5.93 20.81 20.88
N LEU A 131 4.81 21.37 21.32
CA LEU A 131 3.55 21.25 20.60
C LEU A 131 3.40 22.44 19.64
N PHE A 132 3.50 22.17 18.34
CA PHE A 132 3.28 23.15 17.28
C PHE A 132 1.95 22.88 16.58
N ALA A 133 0.90 23.61 16.96
CA ALA A 133 -0.45 23.39 16.45
C ALA A 133 -1.14 24.72 16.17
N ARG A 134 -1.80 24.82 15.02
CA ARG A 134 -2.63 25.96 14.65
C ARG A 134 -3.88 25.51 13.88
N PRO A 135 -5.06 26.13 14.09
CA PRO A 135 -6.28 25.77 13.37
C PRO A 135 -6.17 25.96 11.85
N ASP A 136 -5.34 26.89 11.40
CA ASP A 136 -5.16 27.23 9.98
C ASP A 136 -4.22 26.28 9.22
N PHE A 137 -3.73 25.21 9.87
CA PHE A 137 -3.06 24.11 9.16
C PHE A 137 -4.03 23.27 8.35
N ALA A 138 -5.29 23.19 8.79
CA ALA A 138 -6.29 22.38 8.13
C ALA A 138 -6.58 22.90 6.72
N PHE A 139 -6.85 21.98 5.79
CA PHE A 139 -7.14 22.31 4.39
C PHE A 139 -8.33 21.48 3.90
N ALA A 140 -9.28 22.16 3.25
CA ALA A 140 -10.39 21.55 2.54
C ALA A 140 -10.93 22.54 1.50
N ALA A 141 -11.55 22.04 0.43
CA ALA A 141 -12.23 22.90 -0.53
C ALA A 141 -13.37 23.69 0.11
N ASP A 142 -13.37 25.01 -0.08
CA ASP A 142 -14.42 25.93 0.34
C ASP A 142 -14.55 27.14 -0.60
N ASP A 143 -15.31 28.17 -0.20
CA ASP A 143 -15.50 29.39 -1.01
C ASP A 143 -14.26 30.30 -1.08
N HIS A 144 -13.30 30.11 -0.18
CA HIS A 144 -12.07 30.90 -0.05
C HIS A 144 -10.87 30.20 -0.68
N VAL A 145 -10.93 28.88 -0.84
CA VAL A 145 -9.95 28.09 -1.61
C VAL A 145 -10.24 28.28 -3.10
N VAL A 146 -9.63 29.33 -3.67
CA VAL A 146 -9.77 29.72 -5.07
C VAL A 146 -8.42 29.86 -5.76
N ASP A 147 -8.40 29.66 -7.07
CA ASP A 147 -7.20 29.94 -7.86
C ASP A 147 -6.97 31.45 -8.06
N LYS A 148 -5.86 31.80 -8.72
CA LYS A 148 -5.51 33.20 -9.05
C LYS A 148 -6.56 33.93 -9.91
N ARG A 149 -7.53 33.22 -10.48
CA ARG A 149 -8.65 33.76 -11.27
C ARG A 149 -9.95 33.82 -10.48
N GLY A 150 -9.95 33.45 -9.19
CA GLY A 150 -11.14 33.40 -8.34
C GLY A 150 -12.04 32.19 -8.64
N ARG A 151 -11.56 31.16 -9.34
CA ARG A 151 -12.35 29.96 -9.60
C ARG A 151 -12.37 29.05 -8.37
N ARG A 152 -13.56 28.54 -8.06
CA ARG A 152 -13.83 27.57 -6.98
C ARG A 152 -13.77 26.15 -7.52
N PHE A 153 -13.52 25.18 -6.64
CA PHE A 153 -13.32 23.77 -7.00
C PHE A 153 -14.34 22.85 -6.29
N PRO A 154 -15.60 22.83 -6.74
CA PRO A 154 -16.64 21.99 -6.16
C PRO A 154 -16.36 20.50 -6.38
N GLY A 155 -17.04 19.64 -5.62
CA GLY A 155 -16.85 18.19 -5.67
C GLY A 155 -16.27 17.64 -4.37
N TYR A 156 -15.36 16.66 -4.50
CA TYR A 156 -14.70 16.10 -3.32
C TYR A 156 -13.85 17.17 -2.63
N TYR A 157 -13.92 17.19 -1.29
CA TYR A 157 -13.32 18.27 -0.49
C TYR A 157 -11.78 18.20 -0.39
N MET A 158 -11.17 17.05 -0.68
CA MET A 158 -9.72 16.82 -0.56
C MET A 158 -9.05 16.60 -1.92
N PRO A 159 -7.75 16.94 -2.06
CA PRO A 159 -7.05 16.88 -3.35
C PRO A 159 -6.95 15.48 -3.97
N GLY A 160 -6.90 14.42 -3.16
CA GLY A 160 -6.76 13.05 -3.66
C GLY A 160 -7.84 12.67 -4.69
N LEU A 161 -9.10 13.06 -4.47
CA LEU A 161 -10.20 12.81 -5.42
C LEU A 161 -10.69 14.08 -6.11
N ASN A 162 -9.94 15.17 -5.97
CA ASN A 162 -10.18 16.45 -6.63
C ASN A 162 -8.83 17.08 -6.97
N PRO A 163 -8.13 16.55 -7.99
CA PRO A 163 -6.73 16.90 -8.26
C PRO A 163 -6.53 18.37 -8.64
N SER A 164 -7.60 19.08 -9.01
CA SER A 164 -7.56 20.52 -9.23
C SER A 164 -7.24 21.32 -7.96
N LEU A 165 -7.42 20.73 -6.77
CA LEU A 165 -7.02 21.33 -5.49
C LEU A 165 -5.54 21.15 -5.17
N VAL A 166 -4.80 20.27 -5.86
CA VAL A 166 -3.42 19.94 -5.50
C VAL A 166 -2.51 21.17 -5.47
N PRO A 167 -2.49 22.07 -6.47
CA PRO A 167 -1.64 23.26 -6.41
C PRO A 167 -1.94 24.16 -5.20
N LEU A 168 -3.23 24.30 -4.85
CA LEU A 168 -3.67 25.10 -3.71
C LEU A 168 -3.32 24.44 -2.37
N SER A 169 -3.46 23.11 -2.29
CA SER A 169 -3.09 22.33 -1.11
C SER A 169 -1.59 22.35 -0.86
N ASN A 170 -0.78 22.16 -1.91
CA ASN A 170 0.68 22.20 -1.80
C ASN A 170 1.17 23.60 -1.42
N GLU A 171 0.63 24.65 -2.05
CA GLU A 171 0.92 26.03 -1.65
C GLU A 171 0.54 26.30 -0.19
N HIS A 172 -0.61 25.78 0.26
CA HIS A 172 -1.06 25.90 1.64
C HIS A 172 -0.11 25.19 2.62
N VAL A 173 0.24 23.93 2.36
CA VAL A 173 1.21 23.16 3.16
C VAL A 173 2.54 23.92 3.25
N PHE A 174 3.05 24.41 2.13
CA PHE A 174 4.33 25.10 2.06
C PHE A 174 4.31 26.39 2.91
N LYS A 175 3.34 27.27 2.67
CA LYS A 175 3.30 28.63 3.25
C LYS A 175 2.77 28.67 4.67
N HIS A 176 1.78 27.83 5.00
CA HIS A 176 1.12 27.88 6.30
C HIS A 176 1.67 26.87 7.30
N ILE A 177 2.43 25.85 6.87
CA ILE A 177 2.97 24.82 7.76
C ILE A 177 4.49 24.70 7.68
N HIS A 178 5.04 24.37 6.51
CA HIS A 178 6.46 24.13 6.32
C HIS A 178 7.32 25.37 6.61
N GLU A 179 7.02 26.52 6.00
CA GLU A 179 7.74 27.76 6.27
C GLU A 179 7.70 28.18 7.77
N PRO A 180 6.53 28.20 8.45
CA PRO A 180 6.46 28.43 9.88
C PRO A 180 7.21 27.41 10.73
N LEU A 181 7.23 26.14 10.32
CA LEU A 181 8.00 25.08 10.97
C LEU A 181 9.50 25.37 10.84
N ASN A 182 10.02 25.70 9.66
CA ASN A 182 11.43 26.08 9.49
C ASN A 182 11.79 27.34 10.29
N LYS A 183 10.91 28.33 10.37
CA LYS A 183 11.09 29.51 11.23
C LYS A 183 11.12 29.14 12.71
N LEU A 184 10.41 28.10 13.14
CA LEU A 184 10.52 27.55 14.50
C LEU A 184 11.87 26.84 14.68
N LEU A 185 12.22 25.95 13.77
CA LEU A 185 13.48 25.18 13.80
C LEU A 185 14.71 26.10 13.78
N ALA A 186 14.71 27.16 12.99
CA ALA A 186 15.77 28.15 12.95
C ALA A 186 15.90 28.91 14.27
N ARG A 187 14.78 29.31 14.88
CA ARG A 187 14.79 29.94 16.21
C ARG A 187 15.35 29.03 17.29
N LEU A 188 15.12 27.72 17.22
CA LEU A 188 15.69 26.76 18.18
C LEU A 188 17.21 26.61 18.04
N ARG A 189 17.79 27.00 16.91
CA ARG A 189 19.23 26.98 16.63
C ARG A 189 19.86 28.37 16.61
N ASP A 190 19.12 29.41 16.98
CA ASP A 190 19.53 30.82 16.89
C ASP A 190 19.99 31.24 15.47
N ILE A 191 19.37 30.68 14.42
CA ILE A 191 19.64 31.00 13.01
C ILE A 191 18.65 32.07 12.51
N PRO A 192 19.11 33.14 11.82
CA PRO A 192 18.23 34.25 11.39
C PRO A 192 17.13 33.90 10.39
N TYR A 193 17.37 32.90 9.51
CA TYR A 193 16.44 32.44 8.46
C TYR A 193 15.94 33.55 7.52
N THR A 194 16.88 34.28 6.91
CA THR A 194 16.62 35.46 6.06
C THR A 194 16.96 35.27 4.58
N GLY A 195 17.67 34.19 4.23
CA GLY A 195 18.07 33.91 2.86
C GLY A 195 18.70 32.53 2.69
N ILE A 196 19.27 32.28 1.52
CA ILE A 196 19.77 30.95 1.12
C ILE A 196 20.98 30.46 1.93
N ASP A 197 21.83 31.37 2.40
CA ASP A 197 22.98 30.99 3.23
C ASP A 197 22.52 30.53 4.62
N ASP A 198 21.52 31.20 5.21
CA ASP A 198 20.91 30.76 6.47
C ASP A 198 20.18 29.42 6.31
N LEU A 199 19.55 29.19 5.15
CA LEU A 199 18.87 27.93 4.83
C LEU A 199 19.86 26.76 4.78
N LYS A 200 21.03 26.94 4.15
CA LYS A 200 22.11 25.94 4.15
C LYS A 200 22.61 25.62 5.55
N ILE A 201 22.86 26.65 6.36
CA ILE A 201 23.28 26.47 7.76
C ILE A 201 22.21 25.72 8.56
N LEU A 202 20.93 26.04 8.33
CA LEU A 202 19.81 25.35 8.98
C LEU A 202 19.77 23.87 8.60
N LYS A 203 19.85 23.57 7.31
CA LYS A 203 19.90 22.21 6.76
C LYS A 203 21.04 21.42 7.38
N GLU A 204 22.27 21.92 7.29
CA GLU A 204 23.46 21.28 7.86
C GLU A 204 23.30 21.04 9.38
N SER A 205 22.79 22.02 10.13
CA SER A 205 22.57 21.87 11.57
C SER A 205 21.62 20.73 11.93
N TYR A 206 20.56 20.52 11.15
CA TYR A 206 19.59 19.45 11.42
C TYR A 206 19.97 18.13 10.72
N MET A 207 20.84 18.13 9.72
CA MET A 207 21.49 16.89 9.25
C MET A 207 22.34 16.27 10.36
N ASP A 208 23.10 17.10 11.08
CA ASP A 208 24.01 16.66 12.15
C ASP A 208 23.25 16.31 13.45
N ASP A 209 22.31 17.15 13.85
CA ASP A 209 21.52 16.99 15.08
C ASP A 209 20.01 17.12 14.77
N PRO A 210 19.39 16.07 14.20
CA PRO A 210 18.00 16.10 13.74
C PRO A 210 16.99 16.01 14.88
N VAL A 211 15.75 16.44 14.62
CA VAL A 211 14.63 16.29 15.56
C VAL A 211 13.58 15.30 15.08
N TYR A 212 12.74 14.85 16.01
CA TYR A 212 11.57 14.04 15.74
C TYR A 212 10.34 14.93 15.53
N ILE A 213 9.65 14.74 14.40
CA ILE A 213 8.45 15.46 14.01
C ILE A 213 7.29 14.46 13.92
N ALA A 214 6.50 14.42 14.99
CA ALA A 214 5.33 13.58 15.11
C ALA A 214 4.06 14.33 14.64
N ILE A 215 3.42 13.82 13.59
CA ILE A 215 2.18 14.39 13.03
C ILE A 215 1.00 13.68 13.70
N VAL A 216 0.27 14.39 14.57
CA VAL A 216 -0.88 13.82 15.30
C VAL A 216 -2.19 14.35 14.72
N GLY A 217 -2.72 13.65 13.72
CA GLY A 217 -3.94 14.05 13.02
C GLY A 217 -4.09 13.38 11.66
N ASP A 218 -5.30 13.44 11.10
CA ASP A 218 -5.55 13.00 9.73
C ASP A 218 -5.19 14.08 8.69
N PRO A 219 -5.23 13.75 7.38
CA PRO A 219 -4.84 14.69 6.34
C PRO A 219 -5.77 15.89 6.11
N THR A 220 -6.96 15.94 6.69
CA THR A 220 -7.81 17.15 6.63
C THR A 220 -7.29 18.22 7.58
N VAL A 221 -6.80 17.83 8.76
CA VAL A 221 -6.26 18.78 9.76
C VAL A 221 -4.77 19.05 9.58
N LEU A 222 -4.02 18.06 9.08
CA LEU A 222 -2.59 18.14 8.81
C LEU A 222 -2.33 17.52 7.43
N PRO A 223 -2.50 18.28 6.34
CA PRO A 223 -2.47 17.78 4.95
C PRO A 223 -1.17 17.10 4.56
N ARG A 224 -1.22 16.29 3.50
CA ARG A 224 -0.01 15.76 2.86
C ARG A 224 0.42 16.64 1.72
N TYR A 225 1.71 16.58 1.40
CA TYR A 225 2.21 17.13 0.15
C TYR A 225 2.00 16.12 -0.97
N PHE A 226 1.60 16.61 -2.13
CA PHE A 226 1.34 15.78 -3.31
C PHE A 226 2.49 15.96 -4.30
N ILE A 227 3.09 14.87 -4.75
CA ILE A 227 4.11 14.84 -5.80
C ILE A 227 3.53 14.16 -7.04
N GLU A 228 3.85 14.67 -8.22
CA GLU A 228 3.46 14.07 -9.49
C GLU A 228 4.09 12.67 -9.65
N ASP A 229 3.33 11.73 -10.18
CA ASP A 229 3.84 10.40 -10.51
C ASP A 229 3.69 10.17 -12.01
N ILE A 230 4.78 9.82 -12.68
CA ILE A 230 4.72 9.54 -14.11
C ILE A 230 3.85 8.31 -14.40
N MET A 231 3.78 7.34 -13.47
CA MET A 231 3.02 6.10 -13.67
C MET A 231 1.54 6.30 -13.38
N GLU A 232 1.25 7.19 -12.43
CA GLU A 232 -0.08 7.43 -11.88
C GLU A 232 -0.32 8.94 -11.71
N PRO A 233 -0.50 9.68 -12.82
CA PRO A 233 -0.59 11.13 -12.76
C PRO A 233 -1.69 11.61 -11.82
N LEU A 234 -1.49 12.76 -11.17
CA LEU A 234 -2.44 13.32 -10.22
C LEU A 234 -3.86 13.45 -10.79
N ASN A 235 -3.97 13.76 -12.08
CA ASN A 235 -5.24 13.92 -12.79
C ASN A 235 -5.83 12.63 -13.37
N ASP A 236 -5.21 11.46 -13.13
CA ASP A 236 -5.73 10.18 -13.59
C ASP A 236 -7.00 9.80 -12.83
N THR A 237 -8.14 9.98 -13.49
CA THR A 237 -9.45 9.62 -12.94
C THR A 237 -9.65 8.10 -12.77
N GLY A 238 -8.86 7.26 -13.47
CA GLY A 238 -8.95 5.80 -13.38
C GLY A 238 -8.55 5.26 -12.00
N ILE A 239 -7.70 5.99 -11.30
CA ILE A 239 -7.18 5.65 -9.97
C ILE A 239 -7.89 6.39 -8.83
N PHE A 240 -8.97 7.12 -9.12
CA PHE A 240 -9.84 7.68 -8.07
C PHE A 240 -10.42 6.57 -7.18
N SER A 241 -10.77 5.44 -7.78
CA SER A 241 -11.17 4.22 -7.07
C SER A 241 -10.10 3.71 -6.08
N MET A 242 -8.84 4.12 -6.24
CA MET A 242 -7.70 3.81 -5.38
C MET A 242 -7.30 4.96 -4.44
N GLY A 243 -8.17 5.98 -4.28
CA GLY A 243 -7.93 7.14 -3.43
C GLY A 243 -7.13 8.28 -4.08
N GLY A 244 -7.01 8.29 -5.42
CA GLY A 244 -6.43 9.39 -6.20
C GLY A 244 -5.10 9.08 -6.85
N GLY A 245 -4.63 9.96 -7.72
CA GLY A 245 -3.29 9.90 -8.31
C GLY A 245 -2.19 10.56 -7.52
N GLY A 246 -0.98 10.47 -8.06
CA GLY A 246 0.26 10.97 -7.51
C GLY A 246 0.67 10.33 -6.19
N ILE A 247 1.76 10.86 -5.64
CA ILE A 247 2.37 10.40 -4.40
C ILE A 247 1.95 11.32 -3.27
N GLN A 248 1.46 10.76 -2.16
CA GLN A 248 0.93 11.52 -1.04
C GLN A 248 1.86 11.37 0.16
N THR A 249 2.80 12.30 0.32
CA THR A 249 3.94 12.14 1.23
C THR A 249 3.91 13.09 2.42
N ASP A 250 4.50 12.65 3.52
CA ASP A 250 4.77 13.46 4.72
C ASP A 250 6.23 14.00 4.72
N ASN A 251 7.04 13.72 3.68
CA ASN A 251 8.45 14.13 3.60
C ASN A 251 8.68 15.64 3.81
N ILE A 252 7.78 16.48 3.27
CA ILE A 252 7.86 17.95 3.34
C ILE A 252 8.00 18.50 4.78
N TYR A 253 7.58 17.70 5.77
CA TYR A 253 7.65 18.10 7.18
C TYR A 253 9.04 17.88 7.78
N GLY A 254 9.86 17.04 7.17
CA GLY A 254 11.22 16.71 7.64
C GLY A 254 12.33 17.29 6.79
N ASP A 255 12.03 17.55 5.52
CA ASP A 255 12.85 18.26 4.54
C ASP A 255 12.85 19.77 4.87
N ILE A 256 14.03 20.38 4.94
CA ILE A 256 14.21 21.80 5.30
C ILE A 256 14.22 22.71 4.08
N ASP A 257 14.70 22.28 2.92
CA ASP A 257 14.94 23.15 1.78
C ASP A 257 14.33 22.66 0.44
N PRO A 258 13.07 22.22 0.43
CA PRO A 258 12.38 21.87 -0.81
C PRO A 258 12.24 23.10 -1.70
N VAL A 259 12.29 22.90 -3.02
CA VAL A 259 12.06 23.99 -3.99
C VAL A 259 10.59 24.42 -3.97
N GLU A 260 10.31 25.69 -3.64
CA GLU A 260 8.94 26.22 -3.58
C GLU A 260 8.21 26.02 -4.91
N GLY A 261 7.06 25.35 -4.84
CA GLY A 261 6.19 25.13 -5.99
C GLY A 261 6.65 24.03 -6.95
N ASP A 262 7.79 23.38 -6.68
CA ASP A 262 8.15 22.13 -7.35
C ASP A 262 7.48 20.95 -6.62
N TRP A 263 6.66 20.25 -7.37
CA TRP A 263 6.04 18.98 -6.98
C TRP A 263 6.10 18.00 -8.15
N SER A 264 7.05 18.22 -9.07
CA SER A 264 7.31 17.28 -10.15
C SER A 264 7.81 15.95 -9.60
N ASN A 265 7.72 14.88 -10.40
CA ASN A 265 8.16 13.56 -9.98
C ASN A 265 9.63 13.51 -9.53
N CYS A 266 10.48 14.33 -10.13
CA CYS A 266 11.89 14.49 -9.75
C CYS A 266 12.14 15.81 -9.00
N ALA A 267 11.20 16.26 -8.17
CA ALA A 267 11.38 17.44 -7.35
C ALA A 267 12.66 17.32 -6.50
N GLN A 268 13.42 18.42 -6.46
CA GLN A 268 14.73 18.54 -5.82
C GLN A 268 14.70 19.52 -4.67
N ASP A 269 15.81 19.56 -3.94
CA ASP A 269 16.08 20.55 -2.91
C ASP A 269 16.91 21.72 -3.47
N VAL A 270 16.93 22.81 -2.71
CA VAL A 270 17.70 24.01 -3.05
C VAL A 270 19.20 23.79 -2.85
N CYS A 271 19.61 22.98 -1.87
CA CYS A 271 20.99 22.84 -1.42
C CYS A 271 21.62 21.47 -1.71
N SER A 272 20.86 20.50 -2.24
CA SER A 272 21.32 19.13 -2.53
C SER A 272 21.00 18.69 -3.96
N GLU A 273 21.73 17.69 -4.47
CA GLU A 273 21.50 17.13 -5.81
C GLU A 273 20.27 16.21 -5.87
N TYR A 274 19.97 15.55 -4.76
CA TYR A 274 18.80 14.69 -4.55
C TYR A 274 18.01 15.24 -3.37
N PRO A 275 16.70 14.96 -3.27
CA PRO A 275 15.94 15.29 -2.08
C PRO A 275 16.51 14.58 -0.85
N GLU A 276 16.72 15.33 0.22
CA GLU A 276 17.21 14.87 1.50
C GLU A 276 16.19 15.22 2.60
N ILE A 277 16.01 14.31 3.55
CA ILE A 277 15.13 14.54 4.70
C ILE A 277 16.03 14.78 5.91
N GLU A 278 16.04 15.98 6.48
CA GLU A 278 16.86 16.28 7.66
C GLU A 278 16.27 15.63 8.92
N ASN A 279 14.97 15.82 9.15
CA ASN A 279 14.31 15.47 10.39
C ASN A 279 13.43 14.21 10.27
N MET A 280 13.32 13.45 11.36
CA MET A 280 12.56 12.21 11.37
C MET A 280 11.06 12.49 11.42
N VAL A 281 10.30 12.03 10.43
CA VAL A 281 8.84 12.24 10.35
C VAL A 281 8.08 10.94 10.56
N GLY A 282 7.05 10.98 11.40
CA GLY A 282 6.09 9.89 11.55
C GLY A 282 4.69 10.43 11.84
N ARG A 283 3.67 9.79 11.27
CA ARG A 283 2.27 10.17 11.45
C ARG A 283 1.56 9.21 12.39
N LEU A 284 1.04 9.74 13.48
CA LEU A 284 0.18 9.00 14.39
C LEU A 284 -1.26 9.04 13.88
N PHE A 285 -1.72 7.89 13.34
CA PHE A 285 -3.04 7.70 12.76
C PHE A 285 -3.65 6.40 13.28
N ALA A 286 -4.92 6.45 13.68
CA ALA A 286 -5.68 5.31 14.17
C ALA A 286 -7.19 5.57 13.93
N TRP A 287 -8.07 4.67 14.35
CA TRP A 287 -9.51 4.88 14.15
C TRP A 287 -10.07 6.05 14.93
N ASP A 288 -9.62 6.20 16.17
CA ASP A 288 -10.05 7.25 17.08
C ASP A 288 -9.00 7.49 18.17
N THR A 289 -9.36 8.33 19.14
CA THR A 289 -8.50 8.68 20.27
C THR A 289 -8.18 7.51 21.19
N GLN A 290 -9.06 6.51 21.32
CA GLN A 290 -8.78 5.35 22.19
C GLN A 290 -7.70 4.48 21.57
N ASP A 291 -7.82 4.17 20.28
CA ASP A 291 -6.82 3.40 19.55
C ASP A 291 -5.47 4.14 19.51
N LEU A 292 -5.51 5.45 19.27
CA LEU A 292 -4.29 6.26 19.30
C LEU A 292 -3.67 6.32 20.71
N SER A 293 -4.49 6.38 21.76
CA SER A 293 -3.98 6.28 23.14
C SER A 293 -3.28 4.96 23.38
N ALA A 294 -3.84 3.84 22.87
CA ALA A 294 -3.22 2.54 22.97
C ALA A 294 -1.89 2.46 22.18
N LEU A 295 -1.80 3.11 21.01
CA LEU A 295 -0.53 3.26 20.27
C LEU A 295 0.53 3.98 21.11
N ILE A 296 0.18 5.13 21.70
CA ILE A 296 1.11 5.90 22.52
C ILE A 296 1.57 5.08 23.73
N VAL A 297 0.65 4.39 24.41
CA VAL A 297 0.98 3.51 25.56
C VAL A 297 1.94 2.39 25.14
N ARG A 298 1.73 1.77 23.97
CA ARG A 298 2.64 0.73 23.45
C ARG A 298 4.04 1.26 23.18
N THR A 299 4.17 2.50 22.69
CA THR A 299 5.47 3.15 22.53
C THR A 299 6.13 3.49 23.87
N VAL A 300 5.38 4.06 24.82
CA VAL A 300 5.89 4.50 26.13
C VAL A 300 6.38 3.31 26.97
N PHE A 301 5.60 2.24 27.01
CA PHE A 301 5.86 1.07 27.84
C PHE A 301 6.39 -0.12 27.04
N TYR A 302 6.97 0.14 25.86
CA TYR A 302 7.37 -0.92 24.92
C TYR A 302 8.23 -2.00 25.59
N ASN A 303 9.31 -1.59 26.27
CA ASN A 303 10.23 -2.51 26.94
C ASN A 303 9.54 -3.35 28.02
N ASP A 304 8.63 -2.75 28.80
CA ASP A 304 7.87 -3.46 29.83
C ASP A 304 6.89 -4.48 29.21
N ILE A 305 6.25 -4.10 28.10
CA ILE A 305 5.32 -4.96 27.35
C ILE A 305 6.07 -6.18 26.79
N ILE A 306 7.23 -5.98 26.18
CA ILE A 306 7.95 -7.05 25.48
C ILE A 306 8.88 -7.87 26.39
N TYR A 307 9.07 -7.48 27.65
CA TYR A 307 10.01 -8.11 28.58
C TYR A 307 9.85 -9.63 28.67
N ASN A 308 8.61 -10.12 28.70
CA ASN A 308 8.29 -11.55 28.77
C ASN A 308 7.99 -12.19 27.41
N MET A 309 8.14 -11.45 26.31
CA MET A 309 7.83 -11.89 24.95
C MET A 309 9.08 -12.41 24.21
N GLN A 310 9.91 -13.21 24.88
CA GLN A 310 11.28 -13.54 24.44
C GLN A 310 11.36 -14.12 23.01
N LYS A 311 10.52 -15.12 22.67
CA LYS A 311 10.48 -15.69 21.32
C LYS A 311 9.98 -14.68 20.28
N TRP A 312 8.98 -13.88 20.64
CA TRP A 312 8.36 -12.92 19.74
C TRP A 312 9.28 -11.73 19.46
N LYS A 313 9.93 -11.15 20.47
CA LYS A 313 10.79 -9.98 20.28
C LYS A 313 11.99 -10.31 19.39
N ASP A 314 12.54 -11.51 19.51
CA ASP A 314 13.69 -12.00 18.75
C ASP A 314 13.29 -12.75 17.47
N SER A 315 12.27 -12.24 16.78
CA SER A 315 11.76 -12.85 15.56
C SER A 315 11.51 -11.87 14.43
N VAL A 316 11.72 -12.36 13.22
CA VAL A 316 11.46 -11.66 11.96
C VAL A 316 10.58 -12.49 11.05
N GLY A 317 9.56 -11.84 10.49
CA GLY A 317 8.60 -12.43 9.55
C GLY A 317 8.79 -11.86 8.15
N ILE A 318 8.96 -12.72 7.16
CA ILE A 318 9.17 -12.31 5.76
C ILE A 318 8.10 -12.98 4.90
N ILE A 319 7.19 -12.18 4.35
CA ILE A 319 6.17 -12.63 3.40
C ILE A 319 6.48 -12.01 2.04
N VAL A 320 6.91 -12.84 1.10
CA VAL A 320 7.11 -12.42 -0.30
C VAL A 320 5.95 -12.95 -1.13
N GLY A 321 4.93 -12.12 -1.31
CA GLY A 321 3.74 -12.44 -2.09
C GLY A 321 4.05 -12.64 -3.57
N GLY A 322 3.11 -13.27 -4.26
CA GLY A 322 3.18 -13.50 -5.69
C GLY A 322 3.03 -12.20 -6.49
N GLY A 323 3.43 -12.24 -7.76
CA GLY A 323 3.30 -11.11 -8.69
C GLY A 323 4.36 -10.02 -8.54
N LEU A 324 5.44 -10.27 -7.79
CA LEU A 324 6.69 -9.53 -7.97
C LEU A 324 7.45 -10.00 -9.20
N ASP A 325 7.20 -11.23 -9.65
CA ASP A 325 7.81 -11.82 -10.83
C ASP A 325 7.08 -11.44 -12.12
N PHE A 326 7.80 -10.84 -13.06
CA PHE A 326 7.29 -10.49 -14.38
C PHE A 326 8.15 -11.08 -15.50
N ALA A 327 7.57 -11.38 -16.66
CA ALA A 327 8.23 -11.81 -17.89
C ALA A 327 7.62 -11.08 -19.09
N LYS A 328 8.42 -10.80 -20.12
CA LYS A 328 7.93 -10.36 -21.44
C LYS A 328 8.08 -11.49 -22.47
N PRO A 329 7.10 -12.40 -22.63
CA PRO A 329 7.31 -13.61 -23.41
C PRO A 329 7.48 -13.31 -24.91
N LEU A 330 8.65 -13.61 -25.44
CA LEU A 330 8.96 -13.40 -26.87
C LEU A 330 7.93 -14.04 -27.84
N PRO A 331 7.40 -15.26 -27.59
CA PRO A 331 6.38 -15.83 -28.46
C PRO A 331 5.09 -14.99 -28.55
N LEU A 332 4.64 -14.39 -27.44
CA LEU A 332 3.44 -13.55 -27.42
C LEU A 332 3.66 -12.27 -28.22
N TYR A 333 4.84 -11.67 -28.10
CA TYR A 333 5.23 -10.53 -28.91
C TYR A 333 5.24 -10.86 -30.41
N ILE A 334 5.80 -12.01 -30.79
CA ILE A 334 5.80 -12.45 -32.20
C ILE A 334 4.35 -12.62 -32.70
N ILE A 335 3.49 -13.27 -31.90
CA ILE A 335 2.06 -13.43 -32.23
C ILE A 335 1.39 -12.06 -32.39
N SER A 336 1.65 -11.10 -31.49
CA SER A 336 1.03 -9.77 -31.53
C SER A 336 1.47 -8.92 -32.73
N LYS A 337 2.67 -9.17 -33.28
CA LYS A 337 3.15 -8.52 -34.52
C LYS A 337 2.64 -9.20 -35.79
N LEU A 338 2.40 -10.51 -35.76
CA LEU A 338 1.83 -11.26 -36.88
C LEU A 338 0.30 -11.17 -36.97
N MET A 339 -0.35 -10.66 -35.92
CA MET A 339 -1.80 -10.52 -35.83
C MET A 339 -2.34 -9.39 -36.73
N PRO A 340 -3.41 -9.63 -37.52
CA PRO A 340 -4.07 -8.56 -38.29
C PRO A 340 -4.54 -7.43 -37.38
N SER A 341 -4.40 -6.17 -37.84
CA SER A 341 -4.71 -4.97 -37.03
C SER A 341 -6.12 -4.94 -36.45
N LEU A 342 -7.11 -5.49 -37.18
CA LEU A 342 -8.49 -5.62 -36.72
C LEU A 342 -8.62 -6.60 -35.53
N LEU A 343 -7.96 -7.76 -35.62
CA LEU A 343 -7.96 -8.76 -34.55
C LEU A 343 -7.16 -8.27 -33.34
N LYS A 344 -6.06 -7.56 -33.60
CA LYS A 344 -5.27 -6.90 -32.55
C LYS A 344 -6.09 -5.84 -31.81
N LYS A 345 -6.86 -5.00 -32.50
CA LYS A 345 -7.76 -4.03 -31.86
C LYS A 345 -8.93 -4.69 -31.11
N LEU A 346 -9.44 -5.80 -31.60
CA LEU A 346 -10.51 -6.57 -30.94
C LEU A 346 -10.01 -7.27 -29.66
N MET A 347 -8.75 -7.70 -29.67
CA MET A 347 -8.14 -8.42 -28.55
C MET A 347 -7.41 -7.51 -27.57
N HIS A 348 -6.88 -6.37 -28.03
CA HIS A 348 -6.22 -5.39 -27.18
C HIS A 348 -7.28 -4.50 -26.54
N HIS A 349 -7.70 -4.89 -25.34
CA HIS A 349 -8.56 -4.10 -24.47
C HIS A 349 -7.75 -3.72 -23.22
N PRO A 350 -6.95 -2.65 -23.21
CA PRO A 350 -6.36 -2.14 -21.98
C PRO A 350 -7.47 -1.77 -20.97
N PRO A 351 -7.31 -2.09 -19.67
CA PRO A 351 -6.15 -2.74 -19.03
C PRO A 351 -6.15 -4.29 -19.15
N PHE A 352 -7.21 -4.90 -19.68
CA PHE A 352 -7.51 -6.34 -19.68
C PHE A 352 -6.55 -7.25 -20.47
N ILE A 353 -6.04 -6.82 -21.64
CA ILE A 353 -5.13 -7.63 -22.48
C ILE A 353 -4.06 -6.73 -23.15
N ASP A 354 -2.83 -6.77 -22.65
CA ASP A 354 -1.66 -6.13 -23.25
C ASP A 354 -0.62 -7.15 -23.77
N LEU A 355 -0.80 -7.61 -25.00
CA LEU A 355 0.10 -8.58 -25.66
C LEU A 355 1.55 -8.10 -25.84
N GLU A 356 1.85 -6.81 -25.66
CA GLU A 356 3.20 -6.26 -25.75
C GLU A 356 3.78 -5.87 -24.38
N GLY A 357 2.96 -5.92 -23.33
CA GLY A 357 3.32 -5.63 -21.94
C GLY A 357 4.07 -6.77 -21.24
N PRO A 358 4.70 -6.48 -20.10
CA PRO A 358 5.18 -7.50 -19.18
C PRO A 358 4.01 -8.20 -18.47
N TRP A 359 4.16 -9.49 -18.27
CA TRP A 359 3.16 -10.37 -17.69
C TRP A 359 3.65 -10.94 -16.38
N LYS A 360 2.75 -11.11 -15.41
CA LYS A 360 3.06 -11.83 -14.17
C LYS A 360 3.40 -13.28 -14.49
N TYR A 361 4.67 -13.64 -14.31
CA TYR A 361 5.19 -14.94 -14.67
C TYR A 361 6.36 -15.27 -13.75
N GLU A 362 6.42 -16.49 -13.23
CA GLU A 362 7.47 -16.89 -12.29
C GLU A 362 8.86 -16.82 -12.95
N THR A 363 9.67 -15.86 -12.50
CA THR A 363 11.09 -15.75 -12.86
C THR A 363 12.00 -16.28 -11.77
N GLY A 364 11.46 -16.42 -10.55
CA GLY A 364 12.18 -16.77 -9.34
C GLY A 364 12.78 -15.56 -8.63
N PHE A 365 12.44 -14.33 -9.01
CA PHE A 365 12.87 -13.13 -8.32
C PHE A 365 12.36 -13.10 -6.88
N GLY A 366 11.05 -13.33 -6.66
CA GLY A 366 10.49 -13.36 -5.30
C GLY A 366 11.15 -14.43 -4.41
N ASP A 367 11.46 -15.58 -5.00
CA ASP A 367 12.20 -16.67 -4.34
C ASP A 367 13.58 -16.23 -3.84
N ILE A 368 14.34 -15.54 -4.68
CA ILE A 368 15.71 -15.09 -4.35
C ILE A 368 15.67 -13.90 -3.39
N LEU A 369 14.69 -12.99 -3.55
CA LEU A 369 14.46 -11.88 -2.63
C LEU A 369 14.15 -12.40 -1.21
N ALA A 370 13.26 -13.37 -1.08
CA ALA A 370 12.93 -13.98 0.21
C ALA A 370 14.16 -14.61 0.88
N GLU A 371 14.99 -15.34 0.12
CA GLU A 371 16.23 -15.93 0.61
C GLU A 371 17.27 -14.86 1.01
N ALA A 372 17.38 -13.79 0.20
CA ALA A 372 18.29 -12.68 0.47
C ALA A 372 17.90 -11.93 1.75
N LEU A 373 16.61 -11.65 1.95
CA LEU A 373 16.11 -11.04 3.19
C LEU A 373 16.26 -11.99 4.39
N ARG A 374 15.96 -13.28 4.23
CA ARG A 374 16.20 -14.28 5.29
C ARG A 374 17.65 -14.25 5.75
N LYS A 375 18.59 -14.19 4.80
CA LYS A 375 20.02 -14.18 5.10
C LYS A 375 20.48 -12.86 5.71
N ARG A 376 20.22 -11.75 5.00
CA ARG A 376 20.81 -10.44 5.30
C ARG A 376 20.10 -9.68 6.41
N VAL A 377 18.79 -9.89 6.57
CA VAL A 377 18.01 -9.27 7.65
C VAL A 377 17.82 -10.24 8.80
N GLY A 378 17.44 -11.49 8.53
CA GLY A 378 17.24 -12.48 9.59
C GLY A 378 18.54 -12.96 10.22
N GLU A 379 19.34 -13.73 9.48
CA GLU A 379 20.52 -14.41 10.03
C GLU A 379 21.65 -13.42 10.40
N GLU A 380 21.98 -12.47 9.52
CA GLU A 380 23.11 -11.54 9.71
C GLU A 380 22.86 -10.49 10.80
N LEU A 381 21.61 -10.07 11.03
CA LEU A 381 21.25 -9.16 12.13
C LEU A 381 20.93 -9.90 13.43
N GLY A 382 21.05 -11.23 13.46
CA GLY A 382 21.06 -12.01 14.69
C GLY A 382 19.70 -12.49 15.21
N PHE A 383 18.63 -12.44 14.41
CA PHE A 383 17.32 -12.96 14.84
C PHE A 383 17.36 -14.49 15.03
N SER A 384 16.86 -14.99 16.17
CA SER A 384 16.81 -16.44 16.42
C SER A 384 15.64 -17.15 15.76
N THR A 385 14.51 -16.46 15.56
CA THR A 385 13.32 -17.00 14.90
C THR A 385 13.10 -16.27 13.58
N ILE A 386 13.22 -16.98 12.46
CA ILE A 386 13.07 -16.40 11.12
C ILE A 386 11.98 -17.18 10.39
N GLU A 387 10.82 -16.56 10.22
CA GLU A 387 9.70 -17.15 9.51
C GLU A 387 9.61 -16.58 8.09
N VAL A 388 9.52 -17.47 7.10
CA VAL A 388 9.43 -17.09 5.69
C VAL A 388 8.23 -17.77 5.05
N ALA A 389 7.37 -16.97 4.43
CA ALA A 389 6.29 -17.43 3.59
C ALA A 389 6.42 -16.80 2.19
N LYS A 390 6.09 -17.59 1.17
CA LYS A 390 6.16 -17.17 -0.23
C LYS A 390 4.86 -17.46 -0.93
N ASP A 391 4.46 -16.57 -1.83
CA ASP A 391 3.27 -16.76 -2.66
C ASP A 391 2.05 -17.10 -1.74
N ASN A 392 1.31 -18.16 -2.04
CA ASN A 392 0.13 -18.56 -1.30
C ASN A 392 0.39 -19.02 0.15
N GLU A 393 1.63 -19.33 0.53
CA GLU A 393 1.96 -19.57 1.95
C GLU A 393 1.73 -18.31 2.78
N GLY A 394 1.84 -17.13 2.17
CA GLY A 394 1.60 -15.86 2.83
C GLY A 394 0.13 -15.57 3.14
N LEU A 395 -0.81 -16.37 2.62
CA LEU A 395 -2.24 -16.20 2.88
C LEU A 395 -2.47 -16.09 4.39
N LEU A 396 -3.26 -15.10 4.80
CA LEU A 396 -3.61 -14.89 6.21
C LEU A 396 -4.31 -16.13 6.77
N ARG A 397 -5.21 -16.72 5.98
CA ARG A 397 -5.95 -17.95 6.28
C ARG A 397 -6.21 -18.74 4.99
N GLY A 398 -6.26 -20.07 5.10
CA GLY A 398 -6.63 -20.95 3.98
C GLY A 398 -8.08 -21.44 4.05
N LEU A 399 -8.55 -22.01 2.95
CA LEU A 399 -9.84 -22.70 2.85
C LEU A 399 -9.81 -24.02 3.63
N SER A 400 -10.84 -24.24 4.44
CA SER A 400 -11.01 -25.49 5.18
C SER A 400 -11.37 -26.65 4.25
N ASP A 401 -11.12 -27.86 4.74
CA ASP A 401 -11.40 -29.09 4.01
C ASP A 401 -12.90 -29.26 3.71
N ASP A 402 -13.75 -28.79 4.62
CA ASP A 402 -15.20 -28.80 4.44
C ASP A 402 -15.67 -27.71 3.47
N ALA A 403 -15.08 -26.51 3.51
CA ALA A 403 -15.35 -25.46 2.52
C ALA A 403 -15.06 -25.96 1.09
N LEU A 404 -13.91 -26.62 0.88
CA LEU A 404 -13.56 -27.18 -0.42
C LEU A 404 -14.54 -28.27 -0.90
N ARG A 405 -15.03 -29.11 0.02
CA ARG A 405 -16.04 -30.14 -0.30
C ARG A 405 -17.39 -29.53 -0.68
N GLU A 406 -17.79 -28.45 0.00
CA GLU A 406 -19.03 -27.73 -0.32
C GLU A 406 -18.95 -27.06 -1.69
N ILE A 407 -17.86 -26.34 -2.00
CA ILE A 407 -17.62 -25.76 -3.33
C ILE A 407 -17.68 -26.85 -4.40
N LYS A 408 -17.05 -28.01 -4.17
CA LYS A 408 -17.05 -29.14 -5.10
C LYS A 408 -18.46 -29.68 -5.37
N ARG A 409 -19.32 -29.71 -4.35
CA ARG A 409 -20.67 -30.29 -4.41
C ARG A 409 -21.75 -29.30 -4.87
N LYS A 410 -21.44 -28.00 -4.92
CA LYS A 410 -22.37 -26.92 -5.28
C LYS A 410 -23.12 -27.14 -6.60
N SER A 411 -22.47 -27.67 -7.63
CA SER A 411 -23.09 -27.90 -8.94
C SER A 411 -22.46 -29.10 -9.66
N LEU A 412 -23.16 -29.65 -10.66
CA LEU A 412 -22.61 -30.71 -11.52
C LEU A 412 -21.33 -30.24 -12.24
N ARG A 413 -21.27 -28.96 -12.64
CA ARG A 413 -20.07 -28.37 -13.22
C ARG A 413 -18.91 -28.45 -12.23
N ASN A 414 -19.08 -27.97 -10.99
CA ASN A 414 -18.02 -28.02 -9.99
C ASN A 414 -17.62 -29.47 -9.68
N LEU A 415 -18.59 -30.38 -9.60
CA LEU A 415 -18.34 -31.81 -9.39
C LEU A 415 -17.48 -32.42 -10.50
N LEU A 416 -17.54 -31.90 -11.73
CA LEU A 416 -16.75 -32.37 -12.86
C LEU A 416 -15.42 -31.63 -13.02
N VAL A 417 -15.34 -30.33 -12.75
CA VAL A 417 -14.16 -29.49 -13.08
C VAL A 417 -13.31 -29.01 -11.90
N PHE A 418 -13.86 -28.96 -10.68
CA PHE A 418 -13.15 -28.40 -9.52
C PHE A 418 -12.22 -29.43 -8.88
N ASN A 419 -10.93 -29.14 -8.74
CA ASN A 419 -9.96 -30.07 -8.17
C ASN A 419 -9.63 -29.70 -6.71
N ILE A 420 -10.25 -30.41 -5.74
CA ILE A 420 -10.01 -30.18 -4.31
C ILE A 420 -8.52 -30.36 -3.96
N GLY A 421 -7.86 -31.38 -4.50
CA GLY A 421 -6.46 -31.67 -4.17
C GLY A 421 -5.53 -30.54 -4.59
N GLN A 422 -5.76 -29.98 -5.79
CA GLN A 422 -5.02 -28.83 -6.29
C GLN A 422 -5.24 -27.60 -5.41
N VAL A 423 -6.50 -27.22 -5.17
CA VAL A 423 -6.81 -26.01 -4.39
C VAL A 423 -6.34 -26.14 -2.95
N ARG A 424 -6.49 -27.32 -2.33
CA ARG A 424 -5.95 -27.60 -0.98
C ARG A 424 -4.44 -27.37 -0.91
N SER A 425 -3.69 -27.78 -1.94
CA SER A 425 -2.23 -27.60 -1.97
C SER A 425 -1.76 -26.17 -2.24
N LEU A 426 -2.67 -25.29 -2.68
CA LEU A 426 -2.36 -23.89 -2.98
C LEU A 426 -2.93 -22.94 -1.93
N ALA A 427 -4.19 -23.08 -1.55
CA ALA A 427 -4.92 -22.15 -0.68
C ALA A 427 -5.63 -22.86 0.49
N GLY A 428 -5.24 -24.08 0.84
CA GLY A 428 -5.80 -24.80 2.00
C GLY A 428 -5.25 -24.29 3.34
N GLU A 429 -5.96 -24.56 4.43
CA GLU A 429 -5.53 -24.17 5.79
C GLU A 429 -4.12 -24.67 6.16
N SER A 430 -3.68 -25.81 5.63
CA SER A 430 -2.33 -26.34 5.88
C SER A 430 -1.20 -25.60 5.16
N VAL A 431 -1.53 -24.69 4.24
CA VAL A 431 -0.56 -23.92 3.44
C VAL A 431 -0.39 -22.50 3.99
N ALA A 432 -1.49 -21.89 4.43
CA ALA A 432 -1.53 -20.53 4.92
C ALA A 432 -0.75 -20.39 6.25
N LYS A 433 0.23 -19.49 6.26
CA LYS A 433 1.07 -19.14 7.43
C LYS A 433 0.99 -17.66 7.79
N GLY A 434 0.30 -16.86 6.97
CA GLY A 434 0.31 -15.40 7.08
C GLY A 434 -0.07 -14.90 8.48
N LYS A 435 -1.16 -15.44 9.05
CA LYS A 435 -1.60 -15.09 10.42
C LYS A 435 -0.53 -15.39 11.48
N GLU A 436 0.06 -16.58 11.43
CA GLU A 436 1.09 -17.00 12.39
C GLU A 436 2.31 -16.09 12.32
N ILE A 437 2.70 -15.65 11.12
CA ILE A 437 3.83 -14.74 10.92
C ILE A 437 3.51 -13.35 11.46
N VAL A 438 2.37 -12.75 11.09
CA VAL A 438 2.08 -11.36 11.48
C VAL A 438 1.76 -11.21 12.98
N GLU A 439 1.14 -12.22 13.61
CA GLU A 439 0.92 -12.21 15.06
C GLU A 439 2.17 -12.65 15.85
N GLY A 440 2.99 -13.51 15.25
CA GLY A 440 4.13 -14.15 15.91
C GLY A 440 5.45 -13.40 15.81
N CYS A 441 5.56 -12.41 14.91
CA CYS A 441 6.83 -11.71 14.63
C CYS A 441 6.89 -10.26 15.12
N ASN A 442 8.07 -9.81 15.55
CA ASN A 442 8.34 -8.42 15.98
C ASN A 442 8.68 -7.51 14.79
N LEU A 443 9.60 -7.94 13.92
CA LEU A 443 9.90 -7.23 12.68
C LEU A 443 9.27 -7.97 11.50
N ILE A 444 8.50 -7.28 10.66
CA ILE A 444 7.76 -7.92 9.57
C ILE A 444 8.02 -7.19 8.25
N PHE A 445 8.33 -7.94 7.21
CA PHE A 445 8.37 -7.47 5.83
C PHE A 445 7.30 -8.20 5.02
N ILE A 446 6.45 -7.45 4.32
CA ILE A 446 5.46 -7.99 3.39
C ILE A 446 5.61 -7.28 2.05
N ALA A 447 5.85 -8.05 1.00
CA ALA A 447 5.73 -7.58 -0.37
C ALA A 447 4.46 -8.20 -1.00
N ALA A 448 3.57 -7.36 -1.52
CA ALA A 448 2.24 -7.79 -1.95
C ALA A 448 1.66 -6.88 -3.04
N HIS A 449 0.50 -7.26 -3.61
CA HIS A 449 -0.31 -6.36 -4.43
C HIS A 449 -1.44 -5.79 -3.60
N GLY A 450 -1.69 -4.50 -3.75
CA GLY A 450 -2.58 -3.82 -2.84
C GLY A 450 -3.38 -2.69 -3.45
N SER A 451 -4.32 -2.24 -2.64
CA SER A 451 -5.02 -0.99 -2.72
C SER A 451 -5.07 -0.40 -1.32
N GLN A 452 -5.65 0.79 -1.18
CA GLN A 452 -5.87 1.45 0.09
C GLN A 452 -6.75 0.66 1.09
N HIS A 453 -7.49 -0.34 0.61
CA HIS A 453 -8.47 -1.12 1.36
C HIS A 453 -8.16 -2.62 1.46
N LEU A 454 -7.16 -3.14 0.72
CA LEU A 454 -6.78 -4.54 0.75
C LEU A 454 -5.36 -4.75 0.26
N PHE A 455 -4.69 -5.80 0.71
CA PHE A 455 -3.58 -6.36 -0.03
C PHE A 455 -3.63 -7.89 -0.03
N SER A 456 -3.07 -8.45 -1.09
CA SER A 456 -3.18 -9.84 -1.46
C SER A 456 -1.80 -10.35 -1.86
N VAL A 457 -1.46 -11.51 -1.32
CA VAL A 457 -0.18 -12.21 -1.50
C VAL A 457 -0.21 -13.45 -2.41
N PRO A 458 -1.36 -14.01 -2.85
CA PRO A 458 -1.40 -15.03 -3.88
C PRO A 458 -0.72 -14.64 -5.19
N GLY A 459 -0.13 -15.63 -5.82
CA GLY A 459 0.57 -15.55 -7.08
C GLY A 459 -0.17 -16.20 -8.24
N PRO A 460 0.48 -16.22 -9.42
CA PRO A 460 -0.14 -16.66 -10.67
C PRO A 460 -0.70 -18.09 -10.64
N ARG A 461 -0.15 -18.97 -9.79
CA ARG A 461 -0.63 -20.36 -9.64
C ARG A 461 -2.05 -20.44 -9.11
N LEU A 462 -2.40 -19.63 -8.12
CA LEU A 462 -3.75 -19.62 -7.57
C LEU A 462 -4.74 -18.98 -8.56
N VAL A 463 -4.31 -17.93 -9.25
CA VAL A 463 -5.07 -17.28 -10.33
C VAL A 463 -5.51 -18.30 -11.39
N ALA A 464 -4.62 -19.22 -11.79
CA ALA A 464 -4.91 -20.26 -12.78
C ALA A 464 -5.57 -21.54 -12.22
N ALA A 465 -5.83 -21.61 -10.91
CA ALA A 465 -6.33 -22.82 -10.25
C ALA A 465 -7.86 -23.02 -10.40
N GLY A 466 -8.34 -24.20 -9.97
CA GLY A 466 -9.77 -24.49 -9.85
C GLY A 466 -10.43 -25.08 -11.10
N PHE A 467 -9.69 -25.23 -12.21
CA PHE A 467 -10.19 -25.73 -13.50
C PHE A 467 -9.33 -26.89 -14.04
N ASP A 468 -9.38 -28.05 -13.39
CA ASP A 468 -8.60 -29.24 -13.79
C ASP A 468 -9.20 -30.57 -13.27
N GLY A 469 -10.52 -30.71 -13.43
CA GLY A 469 -11.25 -31.91 -13.00
C GLY A 469 -11.26 -33.04 -14.03
N TYR A 470 -12.09 -34.05 -13.78
CA TYR A 470 -12.08 -35.39 -14.42
C TYR A 470 -12.10 -35.38 -15.96
N ILE A 471 -12.57 -34.30 -16.58
CA ILE A 471 -12.72 -34.16 -18.04
C ILE A 471 -11.39 -33.84 -18.75
N LEU A 472 -10.41 -33.22 -18.09
CA LEU A 472 -9.21 -32.71 -18.77
C LEU A 472 -8.04 -33.68 -18.87
N ASN A 473 -8.08 -34.82 -18.15
CA ASN A 473 -7.23 -36.03 -18.24
C ASN A 473 -5.72 -35.86 -18.58
N ALA A 474 -5.14 -34.69 -18.34
CA ALA A 474 -3.71 -34.38 -18.43
C ALA A 474 -3.37 -33.22 -17.46
N PRO A 475 -3.56 -33.44 -16.14
CA PRO A 475 -3.64 -32.38 -15.13
C PRO A 475 -2.41 -31.46 -15.07
N ARG A 476 -1.22 -31.97 -15.35
CA ARG A 476 0.02 -31.16 -15.31
C ARG A 476 0.34 -30.39 -16.59
N LEU A 477 -0.19 -30.82 -17.73
CA LEU A 477 0.12 -30.20 -19.03
C LEU A 477 -0.82 -29.02 -19.29
N TRP A 478 -2.12 -29.21 -19.06
CA TRP A 478 -3.10 -28.14 -19.20
C TRP A 478 -2.94 -27.06 -18.14
N GLN A 479 -2.60 -27.41 -16.89
CA GLN A 479 -2.27 -26.40 -15.87
C GLN A 479 -1.11 -25.52 -16.30
N LYS A 480 0.00 -26.07 -16.78
CA LYS A 480 1.13 -25.27 -17.29
C LYS A 480 0.75 -24.38 -18.47
N ILE A 481 -0.12 -24.87 -19.35
CA ILE A 481 -0.63 -24.09 -20.49
C ILE A 481 -1.56 -22.96 -20.00
N LEU A 482 -2.47 -23.25 -19.07
CA LEU A 482 -3.39 -22.26 -18.48
C LEU A 482 -2.67 -21.25 -17.59
N GLU A 483 -1.66 -21.64 -16.82
CA GLU A 483 -0.75 -20.76 -16.08
C GLU A 483 0.02 -19.82 -16.99
N CYS A 484 0.26 -20.21 -18.26
CA CYS A 484 0.88 -19.34 -19.26
C CYS A 484 -0.12 -18.47 -20.03
N ILE A 485 -1.41 -18.82 -20.08
CA ILE A 485 -2.41 -18.19 -20.95
C ILE A 485 -3.44 -17.37 -20.16
N ILE A 486 -3.93 -17.84 -19.01
CA ILE A 486 -4.93 -17.16 -18.19
C ILE A 486 -4.38 -15.85 -17.62
N PRO A 487 -3.15 -15.82 -17.04
CA PRO A 487 -2.53 -14.55 -16.69
C PRO A 487 -2.40 -13.59 -17.88
N VAL A 488 -2.22 -14.14 -19.09
CA VAL A 488 -2.14 -13.37 -20.35
C VAL A 488 -3.50 -12.84 -20.83
N TRP A 489 -4.60 -13.47 -20.45
CA TRP A 489 -5.94 -13.07 -20.86
C TRP A 489 -6.69 -12.22 -19.82
N MET A 490 -6.21 -12.20 -18.58
CA MET A 490 -6.91 -11.60 -17.44
C MET A 490 -5.98 -10.77 -16.54
N ILE A 491 -5.05 -10.02 -17.15
CA ILE A 491 -4.11 -9.08 -16.50
C ILE A 491 -3.18 -9.74 -15.45
N GLY A 492 -3.07 -11.06 -15.37
CA GLY A 492 -2.24 -11.73 -14.36
C GLY A 492 -2.75 -11.65 -12.93
N PHE A 493 -3.89 -10.99 -12.68
CA PHE A 493 -4.54 -10.88 -11.37
C PHE A 493 -5.93 -11.56 -11.32
N TRP A 494 -6.63 -11.65 -12.46
CA TRP A 494 -8.07 -11.97 -12.49
C TRP A 494 -8.33 -13.35 -13.09
N GLY A 495 -7.90 -14.43 -12.46
CA GLY A 495 -8.15 -15.78 -12.98
C GLY A 495 -9.33 -16.45 -12.28
N PRO A 496 -9.89 -17.54 -12.82
CA PRO A 496 -11.02 -18.25 -12.22
C PRO A 496 -10.71 -18.77 -10.79
N GLY A 497 -9.43 -18.90 -10.42
CA GLY A 497 -9.02 -19.29 -9.08
C GLY A 497 -8.67 -18.13 -8.14
N GLY A 498 -8.64 -16.87 -8.60
CA GLY A 498 -8.29 -15.72 -7.77
C GLY A 498 -9.22 -15.54 -6.56
N ASP A 499 -10.53 -15.76 -6.75
CA ASP A 499 -11.52 -15.70 -5.67
C ASP A 499 -11.29 -16.79 -4.59
N LEU A 500 -10.54 -17.86 -4.88
CA LEU A 500 -10.22 -18.91 -3.89
C LEU A 500 -9.21 -18.43 -2.82
N GLY A 501 -8.47 -17.35 -3.10
CA GLY A 501 -7.53 -16.75 -2.16
C GLY A 501 -8.16 -15.78 -1.17
N LYS A 502 -9.40 -15.32 -1.42
CA LYS A 502 -10.02 -14.22 -0.67
C LYS A 502 -10.16 -14.46 0.83
N VAL A 503 -10.38 -15.70 1.25
CA VAL A 503 -10.43 -16.02 2.68
C VAL A 503 -9.13 -15.65 3.42
N GLY A 504 -8.02 -15.51 2.69
CA GLY A 504 -6.71 -15.18 3.22
C GLY A 504 -6.11 -13.86 2.74
N ASP A 505 -6.87 -12.95 2.12
CA ASP A 505 -6.33 -11.59 1.91
C ASP A 505 -6.37 -10.78 3.22
N TYR A 506 -5.57 -9.72 3.20
CA TYR A 506 -5.43 -8.78 4.28
C TYR A 506 -6.28 -7.56 3.98
N THR A 507 -7.39 -7.42 4.70
CA THR A 507 -8.34 -6.31 4.58
C THR A 507 -8.63 -5.76 5.96
N PRO A 508 -9.23 -4.56 6.10
CA PRO A 508 -9.68 -4.08 7.41
C PRO A 508 -10.59 -5.08 8.13
N ARG A 509 -11.40 -5.88 7.39
CA ARG A 509 -12.23 -6.95 7.95
C ARG A 509 -11.39 -8.02 8.67
N SER A 510 -10.31 -8.48 8.04
CA SER A 510 -9.49 -9.56 8.55
C SER A 510 -8.42 -9.07 9.53
N ILE A 511 -7.75 -7.96 9.21
CA ILE A 511 -6.68 -7.35 10.01
C ILE A 511 -7.20 -6.90 11.39
N SER A 512 -8.37 -6.25 11.46
CA SER A 512 -8.92 -5.75 12.74
C SER A 512 -9.19 -6.83 13.79
N ASN A 513 -9.19 -8.11 13.40
CA ASN A 513 -9.39 -9.25 14.29
C ASN A 513 -8.10 -10.03 14.58
N LEU A 514 -6.95 -9.50 14.16
CA LEU A 514 -5.65 -10.03 14.53
C LEU A 514 -5.27 -9.57 15.93
N ASN A 515 -4.46 -10.38 16.60
CA ASN A 515 -3.86 -10.04 17.89
C ASN A 515 -2.38 -9.77 17.68
N LEU A 516 -2.06 -8.60 17.13
CA LEU A 516 -0.68 -8.22 16.85
C LEU A 516 0.02 -7.80 18.15
N GLY A 517 1.27 -8.23 18.31
CA GLY A 517 2.19 -7.59 19.25
C GLY A 517 2.56 -6.17 18.77
N PRO A 518 3.28 -5.38 19.58
CA PRO A 518 3.75 -4.04 19.21
C PRO A 518 4.87 -4.08 18.14
N SER A 519 4.63 -4.75 17.01
CA SER A 519 5.59 -4.99 15.94
C SER A 519 5.83 -3.78 15.04
N VAL A 520 6.88 -3.87 14.23
CA VAL A 520 7.17 -3.01 13.10
C VAL A 520 6.87 -3.77 11.82
N LEU A 521 6.03 -3.19 10.95
CA LEU A 521 5.69 -3.76 9.64
C LEU A 521 6.15 -2.83 8.52
N TRP A 522 6.95 -3.37 7.60
CA TRP A 522 7.18 -2.80 6.28
C TRP A 522 6.25 -3.47 5.27
N LEU A 523 5.37 -2.68 4.65
CA LEU A 523 4.43 -3.13 3.64
C LEU A 523 4.81 -2.52 2.28
N ASP A 524 5.52 -3.30 1.48
CA ASP A 524 5.84 -3.01 0.09
C ASP A 524 4.66 -3.43 -0.80
N SER A 525 3.67 -2.55 -0.89
CA SER A 525 2.46 -2.79 -1.66
C SER A 525 1.75 -1.50 -2.07
N CYS A 526 1.22 -1.49 -3.29
CA CYS A 526 0.54 -0.34 -3.88
C CYS A 526 -0.57 0.22 -2.97
N PHE A 527 -0.58 1.55 -2.78
CA PHE A 527 -1.61 2.35 -2.13
C PHE A 527 -1.96 2.03 -0.67
N CYS A 528 -1.33 1.02 -0.05
CA CYS A 528 -1.70 0.58 1.29
C CYS A 528 -1.43 1.63 2.37
N GLY A 529 -0.62 2.63 2.07
CA GLY A 529 -0.36 3.81 2.88
C GLY A 529 -1.22 5.01 2.52
N LYS A 530 -2.31 4.89 1.75
CA LYS A 530 -3.15 6.03 1.38
C LYS A 530 -4.26 6.26 2.42
N ILE A 531 -4.42 7.51 2.88
CA ILE A 531 -5.40 7.89 3.93
C ILE A 531 -6.16 9.21 3.65
N ASN A 532 -5.87 9.90 2.53
CA ASN A 532 -6.43 11.22 2.24
C ASN A 532 -7.96 11.20 2.05
N GLY A 533 -8.69 11.80 2.98
CA GLY A 533 -10.14 11.88 2.95
C GLY A 533 -10.82 10.52 3.03
N MET A 534 -10.20 9.51 3.66
CA MET A 534 -10.82 8.19 3.82
C MET A 534 -11.13 7.92 5.28
N HIS A 535 -12.25 7.24 5.55
CA HIS A 535 -12.59 6.88 6.91
C HIS A 535 -11.56 5.88 7.45
N PRO A 536 -11.03 6.03 8.68
CA PRO A 536 -9.91 5.22 9.17
C PRO A 536 -10.17 3.72 9.16
N ARG A 537 -11.41 3.30 9.42
CA ARG A 537 -11.85 1.89 9.40
C ARG A 537 -11.84 1.24 8.02
N GLU A 538 -11.76 2.04 6.96
CA GLU A 538 -11.63 1.55 5.59
C GLU A 538 -10.16 1.31 5.22
N THR A 539 -9.19 1.84 5.97
CA THR A 539 -7.80 1.91 5.54
C THR A 539 -6.92 0.83 6.16
N ILE A 540 -5.94 0.34 5.40
CA ILE A 540 -4.93 -0.61 5.89
C ILE A 540 -4.15 -0.05 7.10
N PRO A 541 -3.65 1.20 7.12
CA PRO A 541 -2.92 1.72 8.27
C PRO A 541 -3.79 1.78 9.52
N GLY A 542 -5.04 2.25 9.40
CA GLY A 542 -5.98 2.28 10.52
C GLY A 542 -6.25 0.89 11.09
N ALA A 543 -6.47 -0.11 10.23
CA ALA A 543 -6.75 -1.48 10.66
C ALA A 543 -5.57 -2.13 11.40
N PHE A 544 -4.32 -1.96 10.92
CA PHE A 544 -3.14 -2.49 11.60
C PHE A 544 -2.88 -1.83 12.95
N MET A 545 -3.03 -0.49 13.02
CA MET A 545 -2.83 0.25 14.26
C MET A 545 -3.86 -0.15 15.34
N HIS A 546 -5.10 -0.40 14.92
CA HIS A 546 -6.14 -0.97 15.76
C HIS A 546 -5.80 -2.38 16.26
N ALA A 547 -5.27 -3.23 15.38
CA ALA A 547 -4.98 -4.64 15.67
C ALA A 547 -3.76 -4.88 16.59
N GLY A 548 -3.00 -3.85 16.95
CA GLY A 548 -1.89 -3.97 17.91
C GLY A 548 -0.50 -3.65 17.36
N LEU A 549 -0.36 -3.29 16.08
CA LEU A 549 0.92 -2.87 15.46
C LEU A 549 1.42 -1.53 16.01
N ASN A 550 2.73 -1.39 16.28
CA ASN A 550 3.30 -0.14 16.82
C ASN A 550 3.83 0.82 15.75
N ALA A 551 4.35 0.29 14.64
CA ALA A 551 4.76 1.11 13.50
C ALA A 551 4.49 0.39 12.17
N LEU A 552 4.01 1.14 11.19
CA LEU A 552 3.80 0.68 9.80
C LEU A 552 4.53 1.63 8.86
N ILE A 553 5.28 1.08 7.91
CA ILE A 553 5.77 1.82 6.75
C ILE A 553 5.07 1.26 5.52
N ALA A 554 4.37 2.12 4.76
CA ALA A 554 3.57 1.68 3.63
C ALA A 554 3.59 2.69 2.47
N SER A 555 3.51 2.19 1.23
CA SER A 555 3.49 3.02 0.02
C SER A 555 2.14 3.71 -0.20
N THR A 556 2.18 4.97 -0.61
CA THR A 556 1.00 5.81 -0.88
C THR A 556 0.59 5.83 -2.34
N THR A 557 1.41 5.30 -3.24
CA THR A 557 1.18 5.19 -4.69
C THR A 557 1.37 3.72 -5.11
N SER A 558 1.40 3.42 -6.40
CA SER A 558 1.87 2.11 -6.85
C SER A 558 3.36 1.90 -6.51
N SER A 559 3.64 0.89 -5.68
CA SER A 559 5.00 0.41 -5.39
C SER A 559 5.80 0.16 -6.67
N ASN A 560 6.94 0.83 -6.80
CA ASN A 560 7.86 0.58 -7.91
C ASN A 560 8.73 -0.64 -7.63
N ILE A 561 8.53 -1.66 -8.45
CA ILE A 561 9.34 -2.88 -8.45
C ILE A 561 10.13 -2.90 -9.76
N ALA A 562 11.43 -3.22 -9.68
CA ALA A 562 12.43 -3.38 -10.76
C ALA A 562 12.06 -4.32 -11.93
N GLY A 563 10.79 -4.65 -12.12
CA GLY A 563 10.32 -5.59 -13.11
C GLY A 563 10.55 -7.05 -12.71
N GLY A 564 10.98 -7.36 -11.49
CA GLY A 564 10.93 -8.74 -11.00
C GLY A 564 11.79 -9.73 -11.78
N TYR A 565 12.88 -9.27 -12.39
CA TYR A 565 13.77 -10.11 -13.20
C TYR A 565 15.04 -10.45 -12.42
N LEU A 566 15.58 -11.65 -12.64
CA LEU A 566 16.90 -12.01 -12.16
C LEU A 566 17.96 -11.71 -13.21
N GLU A 567 19.08 -11.15 -12.78
CA GLU A 567 20.25 -10.93 -13.63
C GLU A 567 20.88 -12.26 -14.11
N PRO A 568 21.56 -12.30 -15.28
CA PRO A 568 21.81 -11.19 -16.20
C PRO A 568 20.69 -11.02 -17.24
N LYS A 569 19.87 -9.96 -17.16
CA LYS A 569 18.89 -9.64 -18.22
C LYS A 569 19.58 -8.74 -19.24
N LYS A 570 19.77 -9.25 -20.47
CA LYS A 570 20.49 -8.51 -21.53
C LYS A 570 19.59 -7.95 -22.62
N HIS A 571 18.32 -8.33 -22.63
CA HIS A 571 17.36 -8.02 -23.67
C HIS A 571 15.98 -7.79 -23.06
N MET A 572 15.14 -7.01 -23.74
CA MET A 572 13.79 -6.69 -23.27
C MET A 572 12.84 -7.92 -23.23
N TRP A 573 13.01 -8.87 -24.15
CA TRP A 573 12.13 -10.03 -24.29
C TRP A 573 12.70 -11.28 -23.63
N ASP A 574 11.82 -12.00 -22.93
CA ASP A 574 12.15 -13.19 -22.16
C ASP A 574 11.75 -14.47 -22.92
N THR A 575 12.65 -15.45 -22.88
CA THR A 575 12.37 -16.82 -23.30
C THR A 575 12.29 -17.72 -22.06
N LEU A 576 11.59 -18.85 -22.16
CA LEU A 576 11.56 -19.83 -21.06
C LEU A 576 12.96 -20.29 -20.66
N PHE A 577 13.86 -20.46 -21.64
CA PHE A 577 15.24 -20.86 -21.39
C PHE A 577 16.07 -19.77 -20.70
N SER A 578 15.95 -18.50 -21.13
CA SER A 578 16.68 -17.39 -20.51
C SER A 578 16.27 -17.19 -19.05
N THR A 579 14.97 -17.20 -18.79
CA THR A 579 14.39 -17.06 -17.44
C THR A 579 14.84 -18.22 -16.53
N TRP A 580 14.71 -19.46 -17.02
CA TRP A 580 15.16 -20.65 -16.28
C TRP A 580 16.66 -20.62 -15.97
N ARG A 581 17.49 -20.19 -16.94
CA ARG A 581 18.95 -20.09 -16.75
C ARG A 581 19.30 -19.02 -15.71
N ALA A 582 18.67 -17.86 -15.76
CA ALA A 582 18.86 -16.79 -14.79
C ALA A 582 18.51 -17.27 -13.37
N TYR A 583 17.33 -17.88 -13.19
CA TYR A 583 16.93 -18.46 -11.91
C TYR A 583 17.92 -19.51 -11.39
N ARG A 584 18.34 -20.45 -12.24
CA ARG A 584 19.29 -21.49 -11.84
C ARG A 584 20.63 -20.90 -11.40
N ASN A 585 21.12 -19.87 -12.10
CA ASN A 585 22.35 -19.18 -11.74
C ASN A 585 22.20 -18.45 -10.40
N ALA A 586 21.14 -17.66 -10.22
CA ALA A 586 20.86 -16.96 -8.97
C ALA A 586 20.76 -17.94 -7.79
N LYS A 587 20.10 -19.08 -7.98
CA LYS A 587 20.01 -20.13 -6.95
C LYS A 587 21.36 -20.77 -6.61
N MET A 588 22.24 -20.97 -7.60
CA MET A 588 23.60 -21.45 -7.35
C MET A 588 24.46 -20.41 -6.64
N ASN A 589 24.26 -19.12 -6.93
CA ASN A 589 24.94 -18.03 -6.25
C ASN A 589 24.46 -17.86 -4.81
N ALA A 590 23.14 -17.92 -4.57
CA ALA A 590 22.54 -17.86 -3.25
C ALA A 590 23.07 -18.98 -2.33
N LYS A 591 23.26 -20.20 -2.85
CA LYS A 591 23.90 -21.31 -2.11
C LYS A 591 25.35 -21.04 -1.70
N LYS A 592 26.04 -20.11 -2.37
CA LYS A 592 27.39 -19.64 -2.04
C LYS A 592 27.38 -18.37 -1.18
N GLY A 593 26.20 -17.91 -0.74
CA GLY A 593 26.04 -16.65 -0.01
C GLY A 593 26.12 -15.40 -0.90
N ILE A 594 26.01 -15.55 -2.22
CA ILE A 594 26.07 -14.43 -3.18
C ILE A 594 24.63 -14.11 -3.61
N PHE A 595 24.13 -12.95 -3.17
CA PHE A 595 22.79 -12.46 -3.49
C PHE A 595 22.87 -11.24 -4.41
N PRO A 596 21.82 -10.96 -5.20
CA PRO A 596 21.67 -9.69 -5.89
C PRO A 596 21.64 -8.53 -4.88
N ASP A 597 22.10 -7.36 -5.31
CA ASP A 597 21.92 -6.13 -4.56
C ASP A 597 20.43 -5.79 -4.45
N PHE A 598 20.08 -5.11 -3.34
CA PHE A 598 18.73 -4.60 -3.16
C PHE A 598 18.60 -3.25 -3.87
N HIS A 599 17.44 -3.03 -4.48
CA HIS A 599 17.06 -1.79 -5.16
C HIS A 599 15.61 -1.44 -4.76
N PHE A 600 15.18 -0.20 -5.02
CA PHE A 600 13.84 0.31 -4.66
C PHE A 600 13.46 0.08 -3.18
N GLY A 601 12.19 -0.22 -2.88
CA GLY A 601 11.68 -0.46 -1.52
C GLY A 601 12.52 -1.44 -0.69
N PRO A 602 12.90 -2.62 -1.20
CA PRO A 602 13.79 -3.55 -0.51
C PRO A 602 15.14 -2.97 -0.08
N LYS A 603 15.71 -2.01 -0.84
CA LYS A 603 16.95 -1.33 -0.45
C LYS A 603 16.74 -0.45 0.78
N ILE A 604 15.67 0.37 0.75
CA ILE A 604 15.31 1.27 1.86
C ILE A 604 15.01 0.43 3.10
N PHE A 605 14.25 -0.66 2.97
CA PHE A 605 13.96 -1.58 4.07
C PHE A 605 15.23 -2.19 4.67
N TYR A 606 16.12 -2.73 3.83
CA TYR A 606 17.36 -3.35 4.31
C TYR A 606 18.25 -2.35 5.05
N ASP A 607 18.47 -1.17 4.48
CA ASP A 607 19.26 -0.12 5.11
C ASP A 607 18.64 0.33 6.44
N MET A 608 17.31 0.45 6.49
CA MET A 608 16.61 0.77 7.72
C MET A 608 16.87 -0.30 8.78
N CYS A 609 16.81 -1.59 8.44
CA CYS A 609 17.13 -2.66 9.39
C CYS A 609 18.58 -2.62 9.89
N VAL A 610 19.52 -2.27 9.01
CA VAL A 610 20.94 -2.07 9.37
C VAL A 610 21.13 -0.87 10.29
N GLU A 611 20.33 0.18 10.14
CA GLU A 611 20.36 1.32 11.06
C GLU A 611 19.67 1.00 12.38
N LEU A 612 18.55 0.27 12.37
CA LEU A 612 17.87 -0.21 13.58
C LEU A 612 18.81 -1.08 14.43
N SER A 613 19.61 -1.97 13.83
CA SER A 613 20.56 -2.81 14.58
C SER A 613 21.69 -2.03 15.27
N LYS A 614 21.81 -0.73 14.99
CA LYS A 614 22.70 0.20 15.70
C LYS A 614 21.97 0.94 16.84
N ASN A 615 20.85 0.41 17.32
CA ASN A 615 20.01 0.98 18.38
C ASN A 615 19.48 2.39 18.02
N LYS A 616 19.04 2.55 16.76
CA LYS A 616 18.40 3.77 16.29
C LYS A 616 16.89 3.63 16.34
N THR A 617 16.20 4.73 16.62
CA THR A 617 14.75 4.81 16.49
C THR A 617 14.27 4.52 15.07
N ILE A 618 13.03 4.06 14.92
CA ILE A 618 12.45 3.76 13.62
C ILE A 618 12.46 4.97 12.68
N GLY A 619 12.19 6.17 13.20
CA GLY A 619 12.22 7.39 12.41
C GLY A 619 13.64 7.71 11.92
N ARG A 620 14.66 7.55 12.78
CA ARG A 620 16.05 7.82 12.40
C ARG A 620 16.56 6.82 11.38
N ALA A 621 16.29 5.53 11.61
CA ALA A 621 16.66 4.46 10.70
C ALA A 621 16.00 4.62 9.33
N PHE A 622 14.71 4.96 9.29
CA PHE A 622 13.97 5.15 8.04
C PHE A 622 14.45 6.39 7.27
N ARG A 623 14.68 7.51 7.96
CA ARG A 623 15.23 8.73 7.38
C ARG A 623 16.62 8.50 6.78
N ASP A 624 17.52 7.86 7.53
CA ASP A 624 18.89 7.59 7.06
C ASP A 624 18.88 6.64 5.85
N ALA A 625 18.01 5.62 5.86
CA ALA A 625 17.84 4.70 4.73
C ALA A 625 17.33 5.40 3.45
N LYS A 626 16.39 6.35 3.60
CA LYS A 626 15.88 7.14 2.46
C LYS A 626 16.95 8.06 1.87
N ASN A 627 17.69 8.78 2.71
CA ASN A 627 18.74 9.68 2.22
C ASN A 627 19.89 8.92 1.52
N ASN A 628 20.17 7.68 1.96
CA ASN A 628 21.16 6.82 1.30
C ASN A 628 20.67 6.21 -0.02
N TYR A 629 19.36 6.22 -0.29
CA TYR A 629 18.76 5.48 -1.40
C TYR A 629 19.08 6.09 -2.76
N LEU A 630 18.71 7.35 -3.00
CA LEU A 630 18.89 7.95 -4.34
C LEU A 630 20.36 8.06 -4.75
N PRO A 631 21.31 8.48 -3.89
CA PRO A 631 22.74 8.46 -4.23
C PRO A 631 23.28 7.07 -4.58
N TYR A 632 22.70 6.00 -3.99
CA TYR A 632 23.06 4.62 -4.30
C TYR A 632 22.43 4.14 -5.61
N ASP A 633 21.14 4.40 -5.79
CA ASP A 633 20.34 3.77 -6.84
C ASP A 633 20.33 4.57 -8.13
N ALA A 634 20.46 5.90 -8.11
CA ALA A 634 20.19 6.77 -9.27
C ALA A 634 20.92 6.35 -10.56
N ASP A 635 22.19 5.95 -10.45
CA ASP A 635 23.03 5.56 -11.59
C ASP A 635 22.90 4.10 -12.00
N TRP A 636 22.25 3.25 -11.20
CA TRP A 636 22.05 1.85 -11.52
C TRP A 636 21.18 1.68 -12.77
N GLU A 637 21.69 1.01 -13.79
CA GLU A 637 20.95 0.76 -15.02
C GLU A 637 20.27 -0.61 -14.99
N LEU A 638 19.03 -0.66 -15.47
CA LEU A 638 18.25 -1.89 -15.56
C LEU A 638 17.36 -1.93 -16.79
N TRP A 639 16.95 -3.14 -17.16
CA TRP A 639 15.87 -3.34 -18.13
C TRP A 639 14.52 -3.11 -17.47
N TRP A 640 14.00 -1.89 -17.61
CA TRP A 640 12.70 -1.52 -17.07
C TRP A 640 11.59 -1.90 -18.02
N SER A 641 10.62 -2.58 -17.44
CA SER A 641 9.40 -2.97 -18.10
C SER A 641 8.33 -3.15 -17.03
N PRO A 642 7.72 -2.04 -16.58
CA PRO A 642 6.80 -2.06 -15.46
C PRO A 642 5.46 -2.70 -15.86
N PRO A 643 4.80 -3.41 -14.94
CA PRO A 643 3.53 -4.09 -15.17
C PRO A 643 2.33 -3.18 -15.35
N LEU A 644 2.42 -1.94 -14.88
CA LEU A 644 1.33 -0.98 -14.88
C LEU A 644 1.79 0.22 -15.71
N SER A 645 1.10 0.47 -16.82
CA SER A 645 1.23 1.72 -17.57
C SER A 645 -0.17 2.22 -17.88
N ALA A 646 -0.60 3.29 -17.21
CA ALA A 646 -1.93 3.86 -17.42
C ALA A 646 -2.08 4.39 -18.85
N ASN A 647 -1.00 4.91 -19.46
CA ASN A 647 -1.08 5.64 -20.74
C ASN A 647 -0.08 5.19 -21.82
N GLY A 648 0.66 4.09 -21.61
CA GLY A 648 1.51 3.47 -22.64
C GLY A 648 2.80 4.21 -23.04
N GLU A 649 3.00 5.47 -22.60
CA GLU A 649 4.09 6.39 -23.01
C GLU A 649 5.23 6.56 -21.98
N HIS A 650 5.53 5.56 -21.14
CA HIS A 650 6.62 5.67 -20.15
C HIS A 650 7.98 5.16 -20.65
N GLU A 651 9.04 5.53 -19.93
CA GLU A 651 10.40 5.00 -20.09
C GLU A 651 10.34 3.47 -20.14
N LYS A 652 10.74 2.88 -21.26
CA LYS A 652 10.80 1.43 -21.47
C LYS A 652 12.18 1.09 -21.99
N GLY A 653 12.71 -0.05 -21.56
CA GLY A 653 13.99 -0.54 -22.04
C GLY A 653 15.11 -0.37 -21.03
N TYR A 654 16.34 -0.37 -21.51
CA TYR A 654 17.53 -0.31 -20.67
C TYR A 654 17.92 1.14 -20.37
N GLY A 655 18.17 1.46 -19.11
CA GLY A 655 18.56 2.79 -18.68
C GLY A 655 18.48 2.96 -17.17
N LYS A 656 18.63 4.20 -16.70
CA LYS A 656 18.60 4.54 -15.26
C LYS A 656 17.20 4.56 -14.66
N HIS A 657 16.17 4.93 -15.42
CA HIS A 657 14.78 5.03 -14.96
C HIS A 657 14.63 5.88 -13.68
N LEU A 658 15.21 7.08 -13.72
CA LEU A 658 15.35 7.94 -12.54
C LEU A 658 13.98 8.29 -11.93
N HIS A 659 12.97 8.55 -12.76
CA HIS A 659 11.61 8.80 -12.33
C HIS A 659 11.06 7.71 -11.40
N ALA A 660 11.27 6.44 -11.75
CA ALA A 660 10.80 5.32 -10.94
C ALA A 660 11.50 5.26 -9.56
N LYS A 661 12.78 5.63 -9.51
CA LYS A 661 13.56 5.69 -8.27
C LYS A 661 13.09 6.83 -7.38
N TYR A 662 12.82 8.01 -7.94
CA TYR A 662 12.23 9.12 -7.18
C TYR A 662 10.87 8.76 -6.60
N THR A 663 10.03 8.05 -7.35
CA THR A 663 8.77 7.53 -6.80
C THR A 663 9.01 6.67 -5.55
N SER A 664 9.99 5.75 -5.56
CA SER A 664 10.31 4.95 -4.37
C SER A 664 10.86 5.75 -3.20
N PHE A 665 11.52 6.87 -3.44
CA PHE A 665 11.93 7.78 -2.37
C PHE A 665 10.72 8.45 -1.69
N TYR A 666 9.73 8.90 -2.48
CA TYR A 666 8.58 9.64 -1.95
C TYR A 666 7.45 8.77 -1.41
N GLU A 667 7.29 7.54 -1.91
CA GLU A 667 6.07 6.75 -1.73
C GLU A 667 5.82 6.26 -0.30
N TYR A 668 6.87 5.91 0.43
CA TYR A 668 6.76 5.30 1.76
C TYR A 668 6.61 6.35 2.85
N CYS A 669 5.55 6.20 3.65
CA CYS A 669 5.29 7.00 4.85
C CYS A 669 5.36 6.13 6.11
N LEU A 670 5.91 6.69 7.18
CA LEU A 670 5.89 6.08 8.51
C LEU A 670 4.59 6.45 9.25
N TYR A 671 3.82 5.44 9.62
CA TYR A 671 2.72 5.52 10.56
C TYR A 671 3.19 5.02 11.92
N GLY A 672 3.14 5.89 12.92
CA GLY A 672 3.70 5.62 14.25
C GLY A 672 4.49 6.80 14.77
N ASP A 673 4.98 6.66 16.01
CA ASP A 673 5.87 7.63 16.62
C ASP A 673 7.29 7.51 16.00
N PRO A 674 7.84 8.55 15.35
CA PRO A 674 9.18 8.48 14.79
C PRO A 674 10.29 8.29 15.84
N ALA A 675 10.02 8.62 17.11
CA ALA A 675 10.95 8.41 18.22
C ALA A 675 10.86 7.00 18.83
N PHE A 676 9.95 6.14 18.35
CA PHE A 676 9.87 4.76 18.81
C PHE A 676 11.16 3.99 18.49
N ASN A 677 11.69 3.28 19.49
CA ASN A 677 12.85 2.42 19.35
C ASN A 677 12.42 0.94 19.44
N PRO A 678 12.27 0.23 18.32
CA PRO A 678 11.90 -1.19 18.34
C PRO A 678 13.08 -2.05 18.80
N TYR A 679 12.78 -3.20 19.42
CA TYR A 679 13.83 -4.14 19.80
C TYR A 679 14.52 -4.72 18.56
N MET A 680 15.85 -4.76 18.59
CA MET A 680 16.68 -5.50 17.64
C MET A 680 17.60 -6.50 18.37
N PRO A 681 17.90 -7.66 17.78
CA PRO A 681 18.84 -8.61 18.37
C PRO A 681 20.24 -8.00 18.49
N GLY A 682 20.95 -8.31 19.59
CA GLY A 682 22.33 -7.88 19.80
C GLY A 682 22.49 -6.47 20.39
N GLU A 683 21.40 -5.77 20.68
CA GLU A 683 21.43 -4.60 21.57
C GLU A 683 21.84 -5.07 22.98
N SER A 684 22.98 -4.59 23.48
CA SER A 684 23.32 -4.79 24.89
C SER A 684 22.31 -4.02 25.75
N GLU A 685 21.60 -4.71 26.63
CA GLU A 685 20.71 -4.13 27.65
C GLU A 685 21.36 -3.00 28.45
#